data_AF-A0AAV4IAH7-F1
#
_entry.id   AF-A0AAV4IAH7-F1
#
_cell.length_a   1.000
_cell.length_b   1.000
_cell.length_c   1.000
_cell.angle_alpha   90.00
_cell.angle_beta   90.00
_cell.angle_gamma   90.00
#
_symmetry.space_group_name_H-M   'P 1'
#
loop_
_entity.id
_entity.type
_entity.pdbx_description
1 polymer ?
#
loop_
_entity_poly.entity_id
_entity_poly.type
_entity_poly.pdbx_seq_one_letter_code
_entity_poly.pdbx_strand_id
1 'polypeptide(L)'
;MTANVTDYDFLELRVYDIHGYAKGRVVSKSAIPQVIKTGTGLSGFFRYLGVKGQSSLHLKAPDYVKSTNYKMLPILDTLKPYQRDVRGHRNIATVLCELRHLDGSLETAMPREAALALLQQMKEEFGVGIRSSFEAEFGIRDANTGKPFAHEANYASLAVTQTAGVCSFQTTYARWVPKQLTDNRKEQRLDICRELLRRSKSSRRVHGHTANAGGDFLGYDVTFLDSIVTIDETWLHHCTPETMQDSMTWKYPSSPVAKKFKVMRSAKKIMGTVFWDSRGVLLFETLQPGETINAARYCQTLDKLREAIRRKLLGQLTNGVILQHDNATSHTARVTQGWLEKSGWEILPHPPHSPDLAPSDYHLFGPLKRELAGKRFSDDEKLVDHVRKWLQNLDGSFFREVIYSMASDMIADFKTASFVYFQRKGLHIEFMTCVEPNAQRCGFHFNMSIWDSEGRNVFVDPDDPAKLSEFGHHWLAGMVEHSPAMLALSSPTINCFRRIGFSGAPTFANWSQEDKKVSFRVKVEAEGNIYIENRLPSSACNPYLVLASTLAAGMDGVRRKLCLPPPGDVSRRLPVCLEEALQALDADTLMKSSLREGVVQMFMYTKRTFEIDELKTFHELSDEERLLKEKEYYYFPF
;
A
#
# COMPACT_ATOMS: atom_id res chain seq x y z
N MET A 1 0.91 8.89 10.09
CA MET A 1 0.80 8.43 11.49
C MET A 1 2.03 7.60 11.85
N THR A 2 2.84 8.00 12.83
CA THR A 2 3.72 7.03 13.50
C THR A 2 2.91 6.44 14.66
N ALA A 3 2.43 5.21 14.51
CA ALA A 3 1.81 4.47 15.59
C ALA A 3 2.77 4.44 16.80
N ASN A 4 2.25 4.52 18.03
CA ASN A 4 3.12 4.50 19.19
C ASN A 4 3.57 3.06 19.46
N VAL A 5 4.82 2.77 19.11
CA VAL A 5 5.47 1.49 19.31
C VAL A 5 5.33 0.92 20.74
N THR A 6 5.06 1.76 21.75
CA THR A 6 4.86 1.34 23.14
C THR A 6 3.52 0.63 23.41
N ASP A 7 2.56 0.73 22.49
CA ASP A 7 1.24 0.08 22.60
C ASP A 7 1.29 -1.42 22.26
N TYR A 8 2.41 -1.87 21.72
CA TYR A 8 2.62 -3.22 21.26
C TYR A 8 3.50 -4.00 22.25
N ASP A 9 3.10 -5.25 22.52
CA ASP A 9 3.86 -6.19 23.32
C ASP A 9 5.07 -6.71 22.54
N PHE A 10 4.92 -6.76 21.21
CA PHE A 10 5.97 -7.09 20.27
C PHE A 10 5.93 -6.19 19.05
N LEU A 11 7.11 -5.86 18.56
CA LEU A 11 7.31 -5.19 17.29
C LEU A 11 8.08 -6.12 16.36
N GLU A 12 7.47 -6.50 15.25
CA GLU A 12 8.10 -7.27 14.19
C GLU A 12 8.77 -6.33 13.21
N LEU A 13 10.09 -6.33 13.22
CA LEU A 13 10.94 -5.62 12.29
C LEU A 13 11.05 -6.41 11.00
N ARG A 14 10.79 -5.76 9.85
CA ARG A 14 10.78 -6.43 8.55
C ARG A 14 11.67 -5.73 7.53
N VAL A 15 12.37 -6.54 6.76
CA VAL A 15 12.96 -6.19 5.47
C VAL A 15 12.52 -7.25 4.47
N TYR A 16 12.36 -6.89 3.20
CA TYR A 16 12.07 -7.88 2.16
C TYR A 16 13.35 -8.32 1.49
N ASP A 17 13.58 -9.63 1.44
CA ASP A 17 14.73 -10.21 0.73
C ASP A 17 14.58 -10.12 -0.79
N ILE A 18 15.54 -10.70 -1.52
CA ILE A 18 15.56 -10.68 -2.98
C ILE A 18 14.38 -11.41 -3.61
N HIS A 19 13.77 -12.35 -2.89
CA HIS A 19 12.61 -13.12 -3.31
C HIS A 19 11.27 -12.46 -2.94
N GLY A 20 11.30 -11.38 -2.14
CA GLY A 20 10.11 -10.68 -1.69
C GLY A 20 9.50 -11.25 -0.41
N TYR A 21 10.25 -12.09 0.33
CA TYR A 21 9.82 -12.59 1.63
C TYR A 21 10.27 -11.67 2.76
N ALA A 22 9.40 -11.47 3.74
CA ALA A 22 9.75 -10.73 4.94
C ALA A 22 10.79 -11.50 5.76
N LYS A 23 11.90 -10.84 6.08
CA LYS A 23 12.95 -11.27 6.99
C LYS A 23 13.09 -10.23 8.10
N GLY A 24 13.53 -10.65 9.26
CA GLY A 24 13.83 -9.71 10.34
C GLY A 24 13.73 -10.33 11.71
N ARG A 25 13.25 -9.53 12.67
CA ARG A 25 13.24 -9.91 14.08
C ARG A 25 11.98 -9.44 14.78
N VAL A 26 11.49 -10.25 15.70
CA VAL A 26 10.49 -9.82 16.68
C VAL A 26 11.23 -9.28 17.89
N VAL A 27 10.94 -8.04 18.28
CA VAL A 27 11.49 -7.41 19.47
C VAL A 27 10.41 -7.25 20.52
N SER A 28 10.75 -7.55 21.78
CA SER A 28 9.83 -7.39 22.90
C SER A 28 9.65 -5.92 23.26
N LYS A 29 8.52 -5.60 23.89
CA LYS A 29 8.21 -4.27 24.41
C LYS A 29 9.36 -3.58 25.15
N SER A 30 10.12 -4.33 25.96
CA SER A 30 11.25 -3.80 26.72
C SER A 30 12.44 -3.36 25.83
N ALA A 31 12.62 -3.99 24.67
CA ALA A 31 13.70 -3.69 23.74
C ALA A 31 13.33 -2.60 22.72
N ILE A 32 12.05 -2.37 22.48
CA ILE A 32 11.53 -1.42 21.48
C ILE A 32 12.22 -0.03 21.55
N PRO A 33 12.30 0.66 22.70
CA PRO A 33 12.89 2.00 22.75
C PRO A 33 14.36 2.02 22.29
N GLN A 34 15.14 1.02 22.71
CA GLN A 34 16.55 0.90 22.34
C GLN A 34 16.71 0.58 20.85
N VAL A 35 15.86 -0.30 20.32
CA VAL A 35 15.87 -0.72 18.92
C VAL A 35 15.50 0.43 17.99
N ILE A 36 14.55 1.30 18.37
CA ILE A 36 14.23 2.49 17.60
C ILE A 36 15.42 3.45 17.53
N LYS A 37 16.15 3.59 18.64
CA LYS A 37 17.30 4.51 18.71
C LYS A 37 18.54 4.00 17.98
N THR A 38 18.83 2.70 18.10
CA THR A 38 20.13 2.14 17.71
C THR A 38 20.06 1.03 16.68
N GLY A 39 18.84 0.63 16.30
CA GLY A 39 18.58 -0.53 15.48
C GLY A 39 18.83 -1.86 16.20
N THR A 40 18.70 -2.96 15.47
CA THR A 40 19.12 -4.30 15.93
C THR A 40 19.88 -5.04 14.84
N GLY A 41 20.77 -5.96 15.24
CA GLY A 41 21.64 -6.65 14.28
C GLY A 41 20.90 -7.59 13.34
N LEU A 42 21.25 -7.64 12.06
CA LEU A 42 20.82 -8.65 11.11
C LEU A 42 22.05 -9.16 10.34
N SER A 43 22.22 -10.49 10.28
CA SER A 43 23.32 -11.09 9.53
C SER A 43 23.09 -10.87 8.04
N GLY A 44 24.06 -10.28 7.34
CA GLY A 44 23.99 -9.99 5.90
C GLY A 44 23.85 -11.21 5.00
N PHE A 45 24.02 -12.41 5.56
CA PHE A 45 23.77 -13.68 4.91
C PHE A 45 22.33 -13.86 4.44
N PHE A 46 21.36 -13.19 5.09
CA PHE A 46 19.93 -13.29 4.74
C PHE A 46 19.64 -12.98 3.25
N ARG A 47 20.48 -12.12 2.65
CA ARG A 47 20.39 -11.67 1.26
C ARG A 47 20.63 -12.79 0.23
N TYR A 48 21.40 -13.81 0.62
CA TYR A 48 21.82 -14.91 -0.24
C TYR A 48 21.15 -16.22 0.14
N LEU A 49 20.06 -16.15 0.90
CA LEU A 49 19.26 -17.32 1.19
C LEU A 49 18.41 -17.68 -0.04
N GLY A 50 18.27 -18.97 -0.30
CA GLY A 50 17.26 -19.47 -1.23
C GLY A 50 15.85 -19.22 -0.69
N VAL A 51 14.84 -19.50 -1.52
CA VAL A 51 13.41 -19.29 -1.19
C VAL A 51 13.04 -19.92 0.16
N LYS A 52 13.53 -21.13 0.47
CA LYS A 52 13.27 -21.82 1.74
C LYS A 52 14.10 -21.33 2.94
N GLY A 53 14.87 -20.25 2.80
CA GLY A 53 15.89 -19.92 3.79
C GLY A 53 17.09 -20.89 3.77
N GLN A 54 17.21 -21.72 2.72
CA GLN A 54 18.35 -22.59 2.50
C GLN A 54 19.61 -21.76 2.32
N SER A 55 20.73 -22.34 2.74
CA SER A 55 22.02 -21.71 2.56
C SER A 55 23.09 -22.73 2.19
N SER A 56 23.84 -22.46 1.13
CA SER A 56 25.03 -23.22 0.80
C SER A 56 26.20 -22.65 1.59
N LEU A 57 26.46 -23.20 2.79
CA LEU A 57 27.64 -22.85 3.61
C LEU A 57 28.97 -23.08 2.87
N HIS A 58 28.97 -23.80 1.73
CA HIS A 58 30.17 -24.26 1.07
C HIS A 58 30.52 -23.69 -0.31
N LEU A 59 29.69 -22.92 -1.03
CA LEU A 59 30.07 -22.50 -2.39
C LEU A 59 29.52 -21.11 -2.77
N LYS A 60 30.44 -20.20 -3.13
CA LYS A 60 30.28 -19.02 -4.02
C LYS A 60 29.57 -17.75 -3.55
N ALA A 61 29.08 -17.61 -2.31
CA ALA A 61 28.77 -16.26 -1.81
C ALA A 61 30.08 -15.44 -1.70
N PRO A 62 30.16 -14.21 -2.24
CA PRO A 62 31.38 -13.39 -2.16
C PRO A 62 31.86 -13.25 -0.70
N ASP A 63 33.16 -13.34 -0.44
CA ASP A 63 33.69 -13.45 0.93
C ASP A 63 33.33 -12.25 1.83
N TYR A 64 33.09 -11.07 1.23
CA TYR A 64 32.60 -9.89 1.97
C TYR A 64 31.19 -10.09 2.54
N VAL A 65 30.34 -10.90 1.89
CA VAL A 65 28.97 -11.19 2.35
C VAL A 65 28.96 -12.01 3.63
N LYS A 66 29.91 -12.95 3.76
CA LYS A 66 30.01 -13.87 4.92
C LYS A 66 30.35 -13.16 6.23
N SER A 67 30.86 -11.93 6.16
CA SER A 67 31.31 -11.15 7.32
C SER A 67 30.50 -9.86 7.56
N THR A 68 29.53 -9.54 6.69
CA THR A 68 28.77 -8.28 6.83
C THR A 68 27.60 -8.42 7.79
N ASN A 69 27.60 -7.63 8.86
CA ASN A 69 26.47 -7.46 9.77
C ASN A 69 25.82 -6.10 9.53
N TYR A 70 24.48 -6.08 9.51
CA TYR A 70 23.67 -4.87 9.36
C TYR A 70 23.00 -4.48 10.67
N LYS A 71 22.64 -3.20 10.79
CA LYS A 71 21.66 -2.69 11.74
C LYS A 71 20.34 -2.47 11.01
N MET A 72 19.28 -3.12 11.48
CA MET A 72 17.90 -2.85 11.09
C MET A 72 17.39 -1.66 11.88
N LEU A 73 17.05 -0.56 11.21
CA LEU A 73 16.46 0.62 11.82
C LEU A 73 14.99 0.76 11.40
N PRO A 74 14.04 0.82 12.35
CA PRO A 74 12.62 0.95 12.03
C PRO A 74 12.28 2.25 11.29
N ILE A 75 11.58 2.13 10.16
CA ILE A 75 10.95 3.25 9.45
C ILE A 75 9.54 3.41 10.03
N LEU A 76 9.41 4.20 11.09
CA LEU A 76 8.19 4.25 11.90
C LEU A 76 6.92 4.64 11.12
N ASP A 77 7.03 5.35 10.01
CA ASP A 77 5.89 5.68 9.14
C ASP A 77 5.24 4.46 8.48
N THR A 78 5.96 3.34 8.46
CA THR A 78 5.47 2.05 7.94
C THR A 78 4.87 1.16 9.03
N LEU A 79 4.78 1.65 10.26
CA LEU A 79 4.27 0.90 11.40
C LEU A 79 2.79 0.60 11.21
N LYS A 80 2.45 -0.69 11.16
CA LYS A 80 1.09 -1.19 10.98
C LYS A 80 0.72 -2.16 12.11
N PRO A 81 -0.49 -2.10 12.66
CA PRO A 81 -0.98 -3.14 13.57
C PRO A 81 -1.17 -4.44 12.80
N TYR A 82 -0.57 -5.54 13.28
CA TYR A 82 -0.57 -6.84 12.60
C TYR A 82 -1.67 -7.79 13.10
N GLN A 83 -2.48 -7.34 14.06
CA GLN A 83 -3.44 -8.13 14.88
C GLN A 83 -2.79 -9.15 15.83
N ARG A 84 -3.59 -9.57 16.82
CA ARG A 84 -3.17 -10.29 18.03
C ARG A 84 -2.39 -11.59 17.73
N ASP A 85 -1.53 -11.98 18.67
CA ASP A 85 -0.82 -13.26 18.64
C ASP A 85 -1.79 -14.46 18.46
N VAL A 86 -1.26 -15.66 18.19
CA VAL A 86 -2.07 -16.87 17.87
C VAL A 86 -3.16 -17.15 18.92
N ARG A 87 -2.96 -16.70 20.17
CA ARG A 87 -3.91 -16.86 21.28
C ARG A 87 -4.80 -15.64 21.54
N GLY A 88 -4.64 -14.55 20.79
CA GLY A 88 -5.49 -13.37 20.89
C GLY A 88 -5.18 -12.48 22.10
N HIS A 89 -4.01 -12.61 22.72
CA HIS A 89 -3.70 -11.98 24.00
C HIS A 89 -2.68 -10.84 23.91
N ARG A 90 -1.83 -10.83 22.88
CA ARG A 90 -0.72 -9.87 22.78
C ARG A 90 -0.84 -8.98 21.54
N ASN A 91 -0.58 -7.69 21.71
CA ASN A 91 -0.58 -6.70 20.64
C ASN A 91 0.72 -6.78 19.85
N ILE A 92 0.63 -7.01 18.55
CA ILE A 92 1.80 -7.07 17.65
C ILE A 92 1.64 -5.98 16.58
N ALA A 93 2.72 -5.24 16.35
CA ALA A 93 2.85 -4.39 15.18
C ALA A 93 3.99 -4.86 14.29
N THR A 94 3.91 -4.48 13.03
CA THR A 94 4.96 -4.69 12.04
C THR A 94 5.47 -3.35 11.57
N VAL A 95 6.78 -3.25 11.35
CA VAL A 95 7.41 -2.04 10.82
C VAL A 95 8.49 -2.45 9.83
N LEU A 96 8.54 -1.76 8.70
CA LEU A 96 9.65 -1.93 7.76
C LEU A 96 10.91 -1.30 8.34
N CYS A 97 12.06 -1.84 7.95
CA CYS A 97 13.35 -1.33 8.36
C CYS A 97 14.18 -0.90 7.16
N GLU A 98 14.97 0.14 7.35
CA GLU A 98 16.16 0.34 6.55
C GLU A 98 17.31 -0.51 7.11
N LEU A 99 18.24 -0.89 6.25
CA LEU A 99 19.46 -1.58 6.65
C LEU A 99 20.63 -0.61 6.60
N ARG A 100 21.40 -0.54 7.68
CA ARG A 100 22.64 0.24 7.74
C ARG A 100 23.84 -0.65 8.02
N HIS A 101 24.96 -0.35 7.39
CA HIS A 101 26.25 -0.92 7.77
C HIS A 101 26.62 -0.50 9.19
N LEU A 102 27.62 -1.16 9.79
CA LEU A 102 28.04 -0.87 11.16
C LEU A 102 28.53 0.57 11.35
N ASP A 103 29.08 1.18 10.30
CA ASP A 103 29.51 2.57 10.22
C ASP A 103 28.35 3.59 10.10
N GLY A 104 27.11 3.12 9.93
CA GLY A 104 25.91 3.96 9.80
C GLY A 104 25.53 4.34 8.36
N SER A 105 26.30 3.93 7.36
CA SER A 105 25.92 4.11 5.95
C SER A 105 24.71 3.25 5.57
N LEU A 106 23.85 3.75 4.69
CA LEU A 106 22.66 3.04 4.21
C LEU A 106 23.07 1.91 3.25
N GLU A 107 22.57 0.71 3.48
CA GLU A 107 22.70 -0.40 2.53
C GLU A 107 21.72 -0.20 1.37
N THR A 108 22.28 -0.09 0.18
CA THR A 108 21.59 0.32 -1.03
C THR A 108 21.27 -0.86 -1.96
N ALA A 109 21.93 -2.01 -1.78
CA ALA A 109 21.73 -3.22 -2.56
C ALA A 109 20.54 -4.06 -2.05
N MET A 110 19.38 -3.41 -1.93
CA MET A 110 18.12 -4.04 -1.52
C MET A 110 16.99 -3.70 -2.52
N PRO A 111 16.05 -4.63 -2.81
CA PRO A 111 14.99 -4.40 -3.80
C PRO A 111 14.17 -3.13 -3.55
N ARG A 112 13.78 -2.89 -2.29
CA ARG A 112 13.03 -1.69 -1.89
C ARG A 112 13.82 -0.41 -2.15
N GLU A 113 15.10 -0.40 -1.79
CA GLU A 113 15.97 0.77 -1.95
C GLU A 113 16.30 1.06 -3.41
N ALA A 114 16.37 0.03 -4.26
CA ALA A 114 16.46 0.21 -5.72
C ALA A 114 15.18 0.85 -6.28
N ALA A 115 13.99 0.39 -5.86
CA ALA A 115 12.72 0.96 -6.30
C ALA A 115 12.56 2.42 -5.86
N LEU A 116 12.90 2.75 -4.60
CA LEU A 116 12.85 4.12 -4.08
C LEU A 116 13.82 5.05 -4.81
N ALA A 117 15.03 4.59 -5.11
CA ALA A 117 16.01 5.37 -5.86
C ALA A 117 15.50 5.73 -7.27
N LEU A 118 14.87 4.78 -7.96
CA LEU A 118 14.32 5.01 -9.30
C LEU A 118 13.09 5.91 -9.29
N LEU A 119 12.25 5.82 -8.25
CA LEU A 119 11.15 6.76 -8.05
C LEU A 119 11.65 8.19 -7.85
N GLN A 120 12.69 8.35 -7.03
CA GLN A 120 13.31 9.65 -6.80
C GLN A 120 13.93 10.20 -8.09
N GLN A 121 14.65 9.36 -8.84
CA GLN A 121 15.24 9.73 -10.12
C GLN A 121 14.17 10.16 -11.14
N MET A 122 13.07 9.42 -11.24
CA MET A 122 11.96 9.76 -12.13
C MET A 122 11.38 11.15 -11.81
N LYS A 123 11.22 11.45 -10.52
CA LYS A 123 10.75 12.76 -10.06
C LYS A 123 11.73 13.87 -10.37
N GLU A 124 13.03 13.66 -10.12
CA GLU A 124 14.09 14.64 -10.34
C GLU A 124 14.31 14.94 -11.83
N GLU A 125 14.27 13.91 -12.66
CA GLU A 125 14.61 14.02 -14.08
C GLU A 125 13.43 14.49 -14.94
N PHE A 126 12.21 14.01 -14.65
CA PHE A 126 11.04 14.25 -15.49
C PHE A 126 9.96 15.10 -14.81
N GLY A 127 10.06 15.35 -13.50
CA GLY A 127 9.03 16.10 -12.77
C GLY A 127 7.69 15.37 -12.66
N VAL A 128 7.69 14.05 -12.82
CA VAL A 128 6.48 13.20 -12.84
C VAL A 128 6.45 12.20 -11.69
N GLY A 129 5.24 11.75 -11.34
CA GLY A 129 4.94 10.66 -10.42
C GLY A 129 4.30 9.47 -11.14
N ILE A 130 4.29 8.31 -10.49
CA ILE A 130 3.67 7.08 -11.02
C ILE A 130 2.48 6.68 -10.16
N ARG A 131 1.35 6.38 -10.79
CA ARG A 131 0.22 5.68 -10.17
C ARG A 131 0.28 4.23 -10.56
N SER A 132 0.10 3.32 -9.61
CA SER A 132 0.23 1.91 -9.91
C SER A 132 -0.68 1.01 -9.10
N SER A 133 -1.08 -0.11 -9.70
CA SER A 133 -1.81 -1.18 -9.04
C SER A 133 -1.23 -2.54 -9.34
N PHE A 134 -1.41 -3.48 -8.41
CA PHE A 134 -1.10 -4.88 -8.63
C PHE A 134 -2.37 -5.71 -8.59
N GLU A 135 -2.56 -6.58 -9.57
CA GLU A 135 -3.63 -7.58 -9.61
C GLU A 135 -3.03 -8.97 -9.36
N ALA A 136 -3.16 -9.49 -8.15
CA ALA A 136 -2.64 -10.82 -7.79
C ALA A 136 -3.66 -11.92 -7.96
N GLU A 137 -3.28 -12.95 -8.71
CA GLU A 137 -3.97 -14.23 -8.76
C GLU A 137 -3.22 -15.26 -7.91
N PHE A 138 -3.96 -16.10 -7.18
CA PHE A 138 -3.37 -17.11 -6.30
C PHE A 138 -4.29 -18.33 -6.13
N GLY A 139 -3.67 -19.46 -5.81
CA GLY A 139 -4.36 -20.71 -5.46
C GLY A 139 -4.63 -20.82 -3.95
N ILE A 140 -5.65 -21.60 -3.59
CA ILE A 140 -5.95 -21.98 -2.21
C ILE A 140 -6.15 -23.49 -2.14
N ARG A 141 -5.52 -24.13 -1.16
CA ARG A 141 -5.66 -25.56 -0.86
C ARG A 141 -6.09 -25.80 0.57
N ASP A 142 -6.67 -26.96 0.80
CA ASP A 142 -6.83 -27.52 2.13
C ASP A 142 -5.48 -28.04 2.65
N ALA A 143 -5.14 -27.70 3.89
CA ALA A 143 -3.84 -28.01 4.47
C ALA A 143 -3.63 -29.50 4.80
N ASN A 144 -4.70 -30.23 5.06
CA ASN A 144 -4.61 -31.63 5.46
C ASN A 144 -4.58 -32.56 4.24
N THR A 145 -5.35 -32.21 3.21
CA THR A 145 -5.54 -33.05 2.02
C THR A 145 -4.68 -32.63 0.84
N GLY A 146 -4.15 -31.41 0.83
CA GLY A 146 -3.41 -30.84 -0.30
C GLY A 146 -4.28 -30.57 -1.54
N LYS A 147 -5.59 -30.81 -1.44
CA LYS A 147 -6.54 -30.61 -2.54
C LYS A 147 -6.91 -29.13 -2.68
N PRO A 148 -7.21 -28.65 -3.90
CA PRO A 148 -7.77 -27.32 -4.10
C PRO A 148 -9.02 -27.11 -3.24
N PHE A 149 -9.13 -25.94 -2.60
CA PHE A 149 -10.24 -25.63 -1.68
C PHE A 149 -11.58 -25.35 -2.42
N ALA A 150 -11.54 -25.08 -3.73
CA ALA A 150 -12.73 -24.90 -4.57
C ALA A 150 -12.66 -25.84 -5.78
N HIS A 151 -13.77 -26.54 -6.08
CA HIS A 151 -13.80 -27.61 -7.08
C HIS A 151 -14.06 -27.16 -8.52
N GLU A 152 -14.47 -25.91 -8.77
CA GLU A 152 -14.67 -25.38 -10.13
C GLU A 152 -14.24 -23.90 -10.17
N ALA A 153 -13.33 -23.55 -11.09
CA ALA A 153 -12.73 -22.23 -11.34
C ALA A 153 -11.83 -21.63 -10.21
N ASN A 154 -10.57 -22.09 -10.18
CA ASN A 154 -9.50 -21.68 -9.28
C ASN A 154 -9.01 -20.21 -9.43
N TYR A 155 -9.73 -19.15 -9.05
CA TYR A 155 -9.06 -17.85 -8.80
C TYR A 155 -9.73 -17.06 -7.69
N ALA A 156 -8.91 -16.59 -6.73
CA ALA A 156 -9.15 -15.31 -6.09
C ALA A 156 -8.24 -14.30 -6.79
N SER A 157 -8.82 -13.25 -7.37
CA SER A 157 -8.09 -12.11 -7.92
C SER A 157 -8.19 -10.94 -6.95
N LEU A 158 -7.06 -10.27 -6.73
CA LEU A 158 -7.00 -9.10 -5.87
C LEU A 158 -6.37 -7.93 -6.60
N ALA A 159 -7.17 -6.94 -6.96
CA ALA A 159 -6.69 -5.63 -7.39
C ALA A 159 -6.36 -4.78 -6.16
N VAL A 160 -5.09 -4.44 -5.98
CA VAL A 160 -4.62 -3.42 -5.03
C VAL A 160 -4.27 -2.18 -5.84
N THR A 161 -5.17 -1.21 -5.88
CA THR A 161 -5.01 0.03 -6.65
C THR A 161 -4.57 1.20 -5.77
N GLN A 162 -3.49 1.87 -6.16
CA GLN A 162 -3.04 3.10 -5.52
C GLN A 162 -2.61 4.20 -6.51
N THR A 163 -3.07 5.42 -6.23
CA THR A 163 -3.00 6.60 -7.10
C THR A 163 -1.93 7.59 -6.61
N ALA A 164 -0.64 7.40 -6.90
CA ALA A 164 0.38 8.43 -6.66
C ALA A 164 0.38 9.60 -7.68
N GLY A 165 -0.12 10.78 -7.26
CA GLY A 165 -0.04 12.06 -8.02
C GLY A 165 1.05 13.04 -7.56
N VAL A 166 0.81 14.34 -7.65
CA VAL A 166 1.55 15.37 -6.88
C VAL A 166 0.65 15.97 -5.79
N CYS A 167 -0.63 15.62 -5.78
CA CYS A 167 -1.64 16.02 -4.79
C CYS A 167 -2.76 14.96 -4.74
N SER A 168 -2.92 14.28 -3.58
CA SER A 168 -4.03 13.38 -3.20
C SER A 168 -4.10 11.96 -3.82
N PHE A 169 -4.70 11.03 -3.06
CA PHE A 169 -4.80 9.59 -3.35
C PHE A 169 -6.16 9.04 -2.95
N GLN A 170 -6.58 8.00 -3.68
CA GLN A 170 -7.70 7.14 -3.32
C GLN A 170 -7.17 5.71 -3.08
N THR A 171 -7.55 5.12 -1.95
CA THR A 171 -7.29 3.71 -1.62
C THR A 171 -8.45 2.87 -2.16
N THR A 172 -8.17 1.87 -3.00
CA THR A 172 -9.14 0.79 -3.27
C THR A 172 -8.65 -0.45 -2.54
N TYR A 173 -9.35 -0.85 -1.47
CA TYR A 173 -8.96 -2.04 -0.70
C TYR A 173 -9.16 -3.32 -1.50
N ALA A 174 -8.16 -4.19 -1.33
CA ALA A 174 -8.25 -5.64 -1.38
C ALA A 174 -9.61 -6.15 -0.86
N ARG A 175 -10.38 -6.83 -1.71
CA ARG A 175 -11.65 -7.45 -1.32
C ARG A 175 -11.45 -8.94 -0.99
N TRP A 176 -11.29 -9.25 0.30
CA TRP A 176 -11.97 -10.42 0.87
C TRP A 176 -13.31 -9.92 1.43
N VAL A 177 -14.42 -10.61 1.16
CA VAL A 177 -15.74 -10.26 1.72
C VAL A 177 -16.08 -11.23 2.86
N PRO A 178 -15.63 -10.97 4.10
CA PRO A 178 -16.06 -11.75 5.26
C PRO A 178 -17.31 -11.13 5.87
N LYS A 179 -18.42 -11.38 5.21
CA LYS A 179 -19.78 -11.41 5.75
C LYS A 179 -20.63 -11.87 4.58
N GLN A 180 -21.61 -12.74 4.81
CA GLN A 180 -22.70 -12.90 3.86
C GLN A 180 -23.41 -11.54 3.80
N LEU A 181 -22.92 -10.65 2.94
CA LEU A 181 -23.69 -9.52 2.47
C LEU A 181 -24.86 -10.14 1.73
N THR A 182 -26.08 -9.78 2.11
CA THR A 182 -27.24 -10.04 1.28
C THR A 182 -26.99 -9.40 -0.09
N ASP A 183 -27.56 -9.94 -1.16
CA ASP A 183 -27.31 -9.40 -2.49
C ASP A 183 -27.72 -7.93 -2.61
N ASN A 184 -28.79 -7.53 -1.92
CA ASN A 184 -29.17 -6.13 -1.71
C ASN A 184 -28.05 -5.27 -1.10
N ARG A 185 -27.32 -5.75 -0.08
CA ARG A 185 -26.18 -5.01 0.51
C ARG A 185 -24.95 -4.95 -0.40
N LYS A 186 -24.76 -5.94 -1.29
CA LYS A 186 -23.71 -5.91 -2.30
C LYS A 186 -24.05 -4.91 -3.41
N GLU A 187 -25.30 -4.92 -3.85
CA GLU A 187 -25.85 -4.03 -4.86
C GLU A 187 -25.85 -2.58 -4.37
N GLN A 188 -26.36 -2.30 -3.17
CA GLN A 188 -26.27 -0.97 -2.55
C GLN A 188 -24.82 -0.46 -2.48
N ARG A 189 -23.86 -1.31 -2.11
CA ARG A 189 -22.44 -0.92 -2.10
C ARG A 189 -21.92 -0.62 -3.50
N LEU A 190 -22.28 -1.45 -4.48
CA LEU A 190 -21.90 -1.25 -5.87
C LEU A 190 -22.50 0.04 -6.43
N ASP A 191 -23.76 0.34 -6.10
CA ASP A 191 -24.46 1.54 -6.52
C ASP A 191 -23.93 2.80 -5.85
N ILE A 192 -23.59 2.75 -4.55
CA ILE A 192 -22.89 3.83 -3.86
C ILE A 192 -21.54 4.09 -4.54
N CYS A 193 -20.75 3.05 -4.81
CA CYS A 193 -19.47 3.21 -5.50
C CYS A 193 -19.64 3.78 -6.91
N ARG A 194 -20.65 3.33 -7.66
CA ARG A 194 -20.99 3.87 -8.99
C ARG A 194 -21.42 5.32 -8.92
N GLU A 195 -22.21 5.71 -7.91
CA GLU A 195 -22.66 7.09 -7.74
C GLU A 195 -21.52 8.02 -7.32
N LEU A 196 -20.68 7.60 -6.36
CA LEU A 196 -19.48 8.35 -5.98
C LEU A 196 -18.53 8.54 -7.17
N LEU A 197 -18.37 7.49 -7.98
CA LEU A 197 -17.60 7.53 -9.22
C LEU A 197 -18.27 8.42 -10.29
N ARG A 198 -19.60 8.46 -10.36
CA ARG A 198 -20.35 9.32 -11.29
C ARG A 198 -20.26 10.78 -10.86
N ARG A 199 -20.36 11.07 -9.56
CA ARG A 199 -20.30 12.43 -8.98
C ARG A 199 -18.91 13.02 -9.09
N SER A 200 -17.87 12.23 -8.89
CA SER A 200 -16.51 12.68 -9.18
C SER A 200 -16.33 13.05 -10.66
N LYS A 201 -17.17 12.51 -11.57
CA LYS A 201 -17.14 12.74 -13.03
C LYS A 201 -18.16 13.78 -13.57
N SER A 202 -19.19 14.24 -12.82
CA SER A 202 -20.41 14.87 -13.41
C SER A 202 -20.74 16.33 -13.08
N SER A 203 -19.98 17.08 -12.28
CA SER A 203 -20.34 18.48 -11.89
C SER A 203 -20.13 19.55 -12.98
N ARG A 204 -20.33 19.20 -14.25
CA ARG A 204 -20.15 20.10 -15.42
C ARG A 204 -21.38 20.93 -15.81
N ARG A 205 -22.48 20.94 -15.03
CA ARG A 205 -23.74 21.62 -15.45
C ARG A 205 -24.58 22.18 -14.31
N VAL A 206 -24.11 23.19 -13.58
CA VAL A 206 -25.03 24.10 -12.86
C VAL A 206 -24.47 25.52 -12.85
N HIS A 207 -25.15 26.42 -13.56
CA HIS A 207 -25.02 27.89 -13.63
C HIS A 207 -23.82 28.45 -14.42
N GLY A 208 -24.12 28.89 -15.64
CA GLY A 208 -23.19 29.63 -16.49
C GLY A 208 -22.86 30.98 -15.87
N HIS A 209 -21.68 31.09 -15.26
CA HIS A 209 -20.88 32.31 -15.15
C HIS A 209 -19.43 31.89 -15.37
N THR A 210 -18.77 32.58 -16.29
CA THR A 210 -17.33 32.45 -16.57
C THR A 210 -16.53 32.78 -15.31
N ALA A 211 -15.70 31.86 -14.83
CA ALA A 211 -14.68 32.15 -13.83
C ALA A 211 -13.36 31.43 -14.16
N ASN A 212 -12.34 32.24 -14.39
CA ASN A 212 -10.94 31.86 -14.56
C ASN A 212 -10.34 31.32 -13.25
N ALA A 213 -9.26 30.54 -13.42
CA ALA A 213 -8.20 30.19 -12.46
C ALA A 213 -8.53 29.15 -11.37
N GLY A 214 -8.09 27.90 -11.61
CA GLY A 214 -7.98 26.87 -10.55
C GLY A 214 -8.05 25.42 -11.06
N GLY A 215 -6.97 24.93 -11.69
CA GLY A 215 -6.56 23.51 -11.82
C GLY A 215 -7.62 22.42 -12.04
N ASP A 216 -8.03 22.19 -13.29
CA ASP A 216 -8.75 20.97 -13.70
C ASP A 216 -7.82 19.74 -13.66
N PHE A 217 -8.07 18.81 -12.73
CA PHE A 217 -7.38 17.52 -12.63
C PHE A 217 -8.27 16.43 -13.29
N LEU A 218 -7.87 15.90 -14.44
CA LEU A 218 -8.38 14.63 -15.01
C LEU A 218 -9.85 14.52 -15.46
N GLY A 219 -10.61 15.61 -15.51
CA GLY A 219 -12.07 15.49 -15.65
C GLY A 219 -12.74 14.93 -14.39
N TYR A 220 -11.98 14.81 -13.30
CA TYR A 220 -12.53 14.80 -11.96
C TYR A 220 -12.70 16.24 -11.53
N ASP A 221 -13.89 16.56 -11.04
CA ASP A 221 -14.08 17.86 -10.44
C ASP A 221 -13.28 17.92 -9.12
N VAL A 222 -12.13 18.61 -9.12
CA VAL A 222 -11.39 18.87 -7.87
C VAL A 222 -12.24 19.64 -6.87
N THR A 223 -13.25 20.38 -7.35
CA THR A 223 -14.21 21.04 -6.47
C THR A 223 -15.10 20.03 -5.74
N PHE A 224 -15.35 18.82 -6.26
CA PHE A 224 -16.04 17.75 -5.51
C PHE A 224 -15.22 17.33 -4.29
N LEU A 225 -13.93 17.07 -4.45
CA LEU A 225 -13.04 16.66 -3.35
C LEU A 225 -12.77 17.81 -2.37
N ASP A 226 -12.60 19.03 -2.88
CA ASP A 226 -12.44 20.24 -2.06
C ASP A 226 -13.74 20.69 -1.37
N SER A 227 -14.87 20.11 -1.76
CA SER A 227 -16.16 20.28 -1.08
C SER A 227 -16.43 19.24 0.00
N ILE A 228 -15.58 18.21 0.12
CA ILE A 228 -15.70 17.21 1.18
C ILE A 228 -15.20 17.80 2.49
N VAL A 229 -16.12 17.88 3.45
CA VAL A 229 -15.81 18.22 4.84
C VAL A 229 -15.93 16.95 5.66
N THR A 230 -14.82 16.50 6.21
CA THR A 230 -14.79 15.28 7.03
C THR A 230 -14.82 15.64 8.51
N ILE A 231 -15.47 14.77 9.29
CA ILE A 231 -15.71 14.98 10.71
C ILE A 231 -15.54 13.68 11.48
N ASP A 232 -14.97 13.81 12.68
CA ASP A 232 -15.00 12.76 13.67
C ASP A 232 -14.79 13.33 15.08
N GLU A 233 -15.02 12.51 16.10
CA GLU A 233 -14.90 12.88 17.50
C GLU A 233 -13.85 12.08 18.26
N THR A 234 -13.15 12.73 19.17
CA THR A 234 -12.10 12.10 19.96
C THR A 234 -12.08 12.61 21.40
N TRP A 235 -11.76 11.73 22.34
CA TRP A 235 -11.59 12.11 23.74
C TRP A 235 -10.24 12.79 23.97
N LEU A 236 -10.26 13.99 24.55
CA LEU A 236 -9.10 14.74 24.98
C LEU A 236 -9.02 14.69 26.51
N HIS A 237 -7.84 14.42 27.06
CA HIS A 237 -7.65 14.20 28.49
C HIS A 237 -6.84 15.35 29.12
N HIS A 238 -7.29 15.87 30.27
CA HIS A 238 -6.57 16.92 31.03
C HIS A 238 -5.19 16.48 31.50
N CYS A 239 -5.10 15.22 31.82
CA CYS A 239 -3.87 14.54 32.12
C CYS A 239 -3.93 13.30 31.24
N THR A 240 -3.24 13.36 30.12
CA THR A 240 -2.87 12.14 29.40
C THR A 240 -1.69 11.60 30.18
N PRO A 241 -1.87 10.57 31.03
CA PRO A 241 -0.77 10.09 31.85
C PRO A 241 0.40 9.74 30.94
N GLU A 242 1.59 10.22 31.27
CA GLU A 242 2.81 9.53 30.87
C GLU A 242 2.58 8.05 31.20
N THR A 243 2.80 7.19 30.21
CA THR A 243 2.59 5.75 30.32
C THR A 243 3.11 5.24 31.67
N MET A 244 2.32 4.41 32.37
CA MET A 244 2.60 3.85 33.72
C MET A 244 3.85 2.94 33.79
N GLN A 245 4.96 3.35 33.20
CA GLN A 245 6.25 2.65 33.25
C GLN A 245 7.17 3.29 34.29
N ASP A 246 7.05 4.59 34.58
CA ASP A 246 8.03 5.31 35.42
C ASP A 246 7.80 5.19 36.94
N SER A 247 6.69 4.59 37.40
CA SER A 247 6.41 4.40 38.84
C SER A 247 6.49 2.95 39.32
N MET A 248 6.98 2.03 38.48
CA MET A 248 7.05 0.60 38.79
C MET A 248 8.39 0.28 39.47
N THR A 249 8.38 0.14 40.80
CA THR A 249 9.51 -0.42 41.54
C THR A 249 9.40 -1.93 41.64
N TRP A 250 10.50 -2.63 41.33
CA TRP A 250 10.62 -4.08 41.42
C TRP A 250 10.45 -4.55 42.88
N LYS A 251 9.69 -5.63 43.08
CA LYS A 251 9.50 -6.28 44.39
C LYS A 251 9.67 -7.79 44.26
N TYR A 252 10.19 -8.42 45.32
CA TYR A 252 10.27 -9.88 45.42
C TYR A 252 8.89 -10.51 45.66
N PRO A 253 8.67 -11.77 45.25
CA PRO A 253 7.37 -12.47 45.37
C PRO A 253 6.81 -12.55 46.81
N SER A 254 7.67 -12.50 47.83
CA SER A 254 7.30 -12.51 49.25
C SER A 254 6.90 -11.15 49.82
N SER A 255 6.98 -10.07 49.02
CA SER A 255 6.71 -8.72 49.51
C SER A 255 5.23 -8.55 49.82
N PRO A 256 4.85 -7.99 50.98
CA PRO A 256 3.44 -7.77 51.30
C PRO A 256 2.79 -6.88 50.24
N VAL A 257 1.60 -7.29 49.79
CA VAL A 257 0.79 -6.53 48.83
C VAL A 257 0.30 -5.27 49.53
N ALA A 258 0.98 -4.15 49.29
CA ALA A 258 0.43 -2.86 49.65
C ALA A 258 -0.87 -2.66 48.87
N LYS A 259 -2.02 -2.69 49.54
CA LYS A 259 -3.28 -2.21 48.96
C LYS A 259 -3.13 -0.71 48.69
N LYS A 260 -2.57 -0.36 47.53
CA LYS A 260 -2.67 1.00 47.01
C LYS A 260 -4.11 1.17 46.59
N PHE A 261 -4.85 1.96 47.37
CA PHE A 261 -6.11 2.51 46.89
C PHE A 261 -5.82 3.20 45.56
N LYS A 262 -6.41 2.68 44.48
CA LYS A 262 -6.35 3.30 43.16
C LYS A 262 -7.19 4.57 43.27
N VAL A 263 -6.58 5.65 43.77
CA VAL A 263 -7.12 6.98 43.53
C VAL A 263 -6.76 7.30 42.07
N MET A 264 -7.39 6.59 41.12
CA MET A 264 -7.59 7.19 39.81
C MET A 264 -8.49 8.38 40.10
N ARG A 265 -7.91 9.56 40.33
CA ARG A 265 -8.63 10.79 40.03
C ARG A 265 -9.12 10.59 38.62
N SER A 266 -10.44 10.58 38.43
CA SER A 266 -11.05 10.51 37.11
C SER A 266 -10.30 11.51 36.23
N ALA A 267 -9.57 11.03 35.23
CA ALA A 267 -8.88 11.92 34.32
C ALA A 267 -9.99 12.68 33.59
N LYS A 268 -10.26 13.91 34.05
CA LYS A 268 -11.25 14.79 33.46
C LYS A 268 -10.96 14.81 31.96
N LYS A 269 -11.98 14.50 31.18
CA LYS A 269 -11.88 14.36 29.73
C LYS A 269 -12.96 15.19 29.08
N ILE A 270 -12.63 15.75 27.94
CA ILE A 270 -13.54 16.54 27.11
C ILE A 270 -13.62 15.87 25.74
N MET A 271 -14.81 15.75 25.17
CA MET A 271 -14.95 15.26 23.81
C MET A 271 -14.64 16.42 22.86
N GLY A 272 -13.68 16.23 21.96
CA GLY A 272 -13.35 17.15 20.89
C GLY A 272 -13.90 16.66 19.56
N THR A 273 -14.47 17.58 18.79
CA THR A 273 -15.09 17.34 17.49
C THR A 273 -14.32 18.18 16.47
N VAL A 274 -13.68 17.54 15.48
CA VAL A 274 -12.82 18.24 14.51
C VAL A 274 -13.35 18.06 13.09
N PHE A 275 -13.66 19.18 12.44
CA PHE A 275 -13.98 19.26 11.02
C PHE A 275 -12.78 19.78 10.25
N TRP A 276 -12.45 19.14 9.14
CA TRP A 276 -11.34 19.54 8.28
C TRP A 276 -11.57 19.10 6.82
N ASP A 277 -10.82 19.71 5.91
CA ASP A 277 -10.84 19.43 4.47
C ASP A 277 -9.41 19.35 3.89
N SER A 278 -9.27 19.26 2.57
CA SER A 278 -7.98 19.21 1.85
C SER A 278 -7.05 20.40 2.13
N ARG A 279 -7.59 21.53 2.61
CA ARG A 279 -6.88 22.78 2.89
C ARG A 279 -6.48 22.89 4.35
N GLY A 280 -7.21 22.23 5.25
CA GLY A 280 -6.88 22.12 6.66
C GLY A 280 -8.09 22.12 7.58
N VAL A 281 -7.87 22.51 8.84
CA VAL A 281 -8.92 22.44 9.88
C VAL A 281 -9.94 23.58 9.74
N LEU A 282 -11.22 23.22 9.59
CA LEU A 282 -12.34 24.14 9.42
C LEU A 282 -12.93 24.56 10.77
N LEU A 283 -13.26 23.60 11.64
CA LEU A 283 -13.82 23.86 12.96
C LEU A 283 -13.30 22.83 13.97
N PHE A 284 -12.96 23.29 15.17
CA PHE A 284 -12.70 22.42 16.31
C PHE A 284 -13.57 22.91 17.48
N GLU A 285 -14.45 22.04 17.96
CA GLU A 285 -15.32 22.28 19.12
C GLU A 285 -15.07 21.23 20.21
N THR A 286 -15.42 21.58 21.44
CA THR A 286 -15.50 20.63 22.54
C THR A 286 -16.87 20.65 23.20
N LEU A 287 -17.29 19.53 23.77
CA LEU A 287 -18.50 19.46 24.59
C LEU A 287 -18.27 20.12 25.95
N GLN A 288 -19.29 20.81 26.46
CA GLN A 288 -19.30 21.28 27.84
C GLN A 288 -19.47 20.10 28.81
N PRO A 289 -18.99 20.20 30.06
CA PRO A 289 -19.17 19.14 31.05
C PRO A 289 -20.64 18.74 31.24
N GLY A 290 -20.96 17.45 31.04
CA GLY A 290 -22.33 16.92 31.18
C GLY A 290 -23.14 16.88 29.88
N GLU A 291 -22.64 17.47 28.80
CA GLU A 291 -23.25 17.35 27.48
C GLU A 291 -22.90 16.01 26.80
N THR A 292 -23.81 15.52 25.97
CA THR A 292 -23.60 14.36 25.09
C THR A 292 -23.87 14.75 23.65
N ILE A 293 -23.20 14.10 22.70
CA ILE A 293 -23.47 14.28 21.26
C ILE A 293 -24.77 13.57 20.95
N ASN A 294 -25.87 14.28 21.16
CA ASN A 294 -27.19 13.91 20.66
C ASN A 294 -27.47 14.67 19.35
N ALA A 295 -28.53 14.27 18.65
CA ALA A 295 -28.90 14.86 17.37
C ALA A 295 -29.05 16.39 17.42
N ALA A 296 -29.64 16.94 18.48
CA ALA A 296 -29.85 18.38 18.63
C ALA A 296 -28.52 19.13 18.82
N ARG A 297 -27.62 18.61 19.66
CA ARG A 297 -26.28 19.20 19.86
C ARG A 297 -25.45 19.12 18.60
N TYR A 298 -25.55 18.01 17.86
CA TYR A 298 -24.88 17.84 16.58
C TYR A 298 -25.36 18.87 15.55
N CYS A 299 -26.67 19.09 15.43
CA CYS A 299 -27.22 20.14 14.55
C CYS A 299 -26.67 21.54 14.90
N GLN A 300 -26.57 21.88 16.19
CA GLN A 300 -25.96 23.14 16.62
C GLN A 300 -24.48 23.24 16.23
N THR A 301 -23.73 22.14 16.29
CA THR A 301 -22.33 22.11 15.84
C THR A 301 -22.24 22.31 14.32
N LEU A 302 -23.18 21.74 13.55
CA LEU A 302 -23.27 21.96 12.11
C LEU A 302 -23.63 23.41 11.75
N ASP A 303 -24.47 24.09 12.53
CA ASP A 303 -24.75 25.53 12.36
C ASP A 303 -23.46 26.36 12.49
N LYS A 304 -22.63 26.06 13.50
CA LYS A 304 -21.33 26.73 13.70
C LYS A 304 -20.32 26.37 12.62
N LEU A 305 -20.32 25.14 12.14
CA LEU A 305 -19.49 24.75 11.00
C LEU A 305 -19.89 25.51 9.75
N ARG A 306 -21.19 25.69 9.51
CA ARG A 306 -21.69 26.51 8.40
C ARG A 306 -21.17 27.94 8.47
N GLU A 307 -21.12 28.53 9.65
CA GLU A 307 -20.50 29.84 9.87
C GLU A 307 -18.97 29.83 9.70
N ALA A 308 -18.29 28.76 10.15
CA ALA A 308 -16.85 28.60 10.01
C ALA A 308 -16.44 28.48 8.53
N ILE A 309 -17.19 27.69 7.76
CA ILE A 309 -17.05 27.54 6.31
C ILE A 309 -17.25 28.90 5.63
N ARG A 310 -18.33 29.62 5.94
CA ARG A 310 -18.58 30.97 5.39
C ARG A 310 -17.42 31.94 5.63
N ARG A 311 -16.81 31.91 6.82
CA ARG A 311 -15.70 32.81 7.20
C ARG A 311 -14.38 32.40 6.57
N LYS A 312 -13.98 31.14 6.68
CA LYS A 312 -12.65 30.65 6.26
C LYS A 312 -12.51 30.50 4.75
N LEU A 313 -13.62 30.32 4.05
CA LEU A 313 -13.61 30.00 2.62
C LEU A 313 -14.12 31.17 1.76
N LEU A 314 -14.29 32.37 2.33
CA LEU A 314 -14.55 33.65 1.63
C LEU A 314 -15.58 33.58 0.48
N GLY A 315 -16.61 32.75 0.61
CA GLY A 315 -17.63 32.56 -0.43
C GLY A 315 -17.26 31.63 -1.59
N GLN A 316 -16.10 30.95 -1.56
CA GLN A 316 -15.69 29.98 -2.59
C GLN A 316 -16.48 28.66 -2.53
N LEU A 317 -17.08 28.33 -1.37
CA LEU A 317 -17.97 27.16 -1.18
C LEU A 317 -19.45 27.55 -1.19
N THR A 318 -19.87 28.37 -2.15
CA THR A 318 -21.30 28.72 -2.32
C THR A 318 -22.14 27.61 -2.94
N ASN A 319 -21.51 26.53 -3.46
CA ASN A 319 -22.21 25.36 -4.00
C ASN A 319 -21.80 24.08 -3.24
N GLY A 320 -22.72 23.55 -2.44
CA GLY A 320 -22.79 22.15 -1.99
C GLY A 320 -21.64 21.62 -1.13
N VAL A 321 -21.66 21.88 0.18
CA VAL A 321 -20.82 21.12 1.14
C VAL A 321 -21.22 19.65 1.09
N ILE A 322 -20.21 18.77 0.99
CA ILE A 322 -20.39 17.33 1.04
C ILE A 322 -19.84 16.83 2.38
N LEU A 323 -20.73 16.53 3.31
CA LEU A 323 -20.36 16.10 4.65
C LEU A 323 -20.06 14.61 4.67
N GLN A 324 -18.86 14.25 5.15
CA GLN A 324 -18.51 12.86 5.46
C GLN A 324 -18.47 12.68 6.98
N HIS A 325 -19.46 11.97 7.53
CA HIS A 325 -19.57 11.62 8.95
C HIS A 325 -19.88 10.13 9.09
N ASP A 326 -19.67 9.53 10.27
CA ASP A 326 -19.99 8.12 10.48
C ASP A 326 -21.50 7.86 10.64
N ASN A 327 -21.89 6.61 10.88
CA ASN A 327 -23.29 6.23 11.09
C ASN A 327 -23.74 6.28 12.58
N ALA A 328 -23.14 7.14 13.41
CA ALA A 328 -23.59 7.30 14.79
C ALA A 328 -25.09 7.65 14.87
N THR A 329 -25.74 7.29 15.98
CA THR A 329 -27.18 7.54 16.17
C THR A 329 -27.52 9.03 16.13
N SER A 330 -26.60 9.90 16.53
CA SER A 330 -26.70 11.36 16.39
C SER A 330 -26.69 11.81 14.93
N HIS A 331 -25.92 11.17 14.06
CA HIS A 331 -25.74 11.53 12.65
C HIS A 331 -26.91 11.05 11.78
N THR A 332 -27.45 9.88 12.11
CA THR A 332 -28.55 9.22 11.39
C THR A 332 -29.94 9.57 11.93
N ALA A 333 -30.03 10.29 13.06
CA ALA A 333 -31.29 10.70 13.65
C ALA A 333 -32.12 11.59 12.71
N ARG A 334 -33.46 11.44 12.76
CA ARG A 334 -34.41 12.21 11.94
C ARG A 334 -34.23 13.73 12.07
N VAL A 335 -33.88 14.22 13.26
CA VAL A 335 -33.63 15.64 13.49
C VAL A 335 -32.41 16.13 12.70
N THR A 336 -31.33 15.34 12.68
CA THR A 336 -30.11 15.63 11.93
C THR A 336 -30.32 15.54 10.42
N GLN A 337 -31.03 14.50 9.96
CA GLN A 337 -31.41 14.37 8.56
C GLN A 337 -32.26 15.56 8.11
N GLY A 338 -33.25 15.97 8.92
CA GLY A 338 -34.06 17.16 8.63
C GLY A 338 -33.29 18.49 8.69
N TRP A 339 -32.18 18.57 9.45
CA TRP A 339 -31.28 19.72 9.40
C TRP A 339 -30.45 19.72 8.11
N LEU A 340 -29.89 18.57 7.71
CA LEU A 340 -29.08 18.41 6.50
C LEU A 340 -29.89 18.70 5.23
N GLU A 341 -31.14 18.23 5.18
CA GLU A 341 -32.09 18.58 4.12
C GLU A 341 -32.33 20.10 4.02
N LYS A 342 -32.50 20.78 5.17
CA LYS A 342 -32.74 22.24 5.21
C LYS A 342 -31.49 23.07 4.93
N SER A 343 -30.30 22.56 5.24
CA SER A 343 -29.04 23.29 5.05
C SER A 343 -28.57 23.28 3.60
N GLY A 344 -29.08 22.33 2.79
CA GLY A 344 -28.66 22.11 1.40
C GLY A 344 -27.31 21.40 1.31
N TRP A 345 -26.86 20.77 2.40
CA TRP A 345 -25.63 19.99 2.42
C TRP A 345 -25.91 18.57 1.97
N GLU A 346 -24.99 18.03 1.18
CA GLU A 346 -25.05 16.65 0.77
C GLU A 346 -24.30 15.77 1.76
N ILE A 347 -24.86 14.60 2.09
CA ILE A 347 -24.12 13.58 2.83
C ILE A 347 -23.38 12.73 1.81
N LEU A 348 -22.06 12.56 2.00
CA LEU A 348 -21.31 11.61 1.17
C LEU A 348 -21.86 10.20 1.42
N PRO A 349 -22.43 9.50 0.42
CA PRO A 349 -22.97 8.18 0.65
C PRO A 349 -21.85 7.19 0.99
N HIS A 350 -21.95 6.46 2.10
CA HIS A 350 -21.01 5.41 2.47
C HIS A 350 -21.73 4.20 3.09
N PRO A 351 -21.14 2.99 3.04
CA PRO A 351 -21.83 1.79 3.49
C PRO A 351 -22.06 1.77 5.02
N PRO A 352 -23.20 1.23 5.48
CA PRO A 352 -23.46 0.99 6.91
C PRO A 352 -22.38 0.08 7.53
N HIS A 353 -21.99 0.38 8.78
CA HIS A 353 -20.95 -0.32 9.54
C HIS A 353 -19.54 -0.27 8.92
N SER A 354 -19.14 0.91 8.47
CA SER A 354 -17.77 1.20 8.04
C SER A 354 -17.17 2.28 8.96
N PRO A 355 -16.97 2.01 10.28
CA PRO A 355 -16.29 2.96 11.17
C PRO A 355 -14.87 3.28 10.68
N ASP A 356 -14.31 2.40 9.83
CA ASP A 356 -12.96 2.44 9.29
C ASP A 356 -12.76 3.42 8.11
N LEU A 357 -13.68 4.37 7.89
CA LEU A 357 -13.60 5.33 6.78
C LEU A 357 -13.38 6.79 7.22
N ALA A 358 -13.34 7.08 8.51
CA ALA A 358 -13.14 8.44 9.02
C ALA A 358 -11.66 8.85 8.90
N PRO A 359 -11.28 9.76 8.00
CA PRO A 359 -9.89 10.18 7.81
C PRO A 359 -9.27 10.77 9.10
N SER A 360 -10.11 11.34 9.97
CA SER A 360 -9.71 11.88 11.28
C SER A 360 -9.10 10.81 12.20
N ASP A 361 -9.70 9.63 12.27
CA ASP A 361 -9.25 8.53 13.12
C ASP A 361 -7.90 7.93 12.67
N TYR A 362 -7.61 7.96 11.37
CA TYR A 362 -6.39 7.39 10.74
C TYR A 362 -5.28 8.39 10.45
N HIS A 363 -5.56 9.69 10.52
CA HIS A 363 -4.57 10.70 10.17
C HIS A 363 -4.41 11.80 11.21
N LEU A 364 -5.52 12.29 11.77
CA LEU A 364 -5.50 13.48 12.62
C LEU A 364 -5.35 13.16 14.11
N PHE A 365 -6.12 12.19 14.62
CA PHE A 365 -6.23 11.97 16.07
C PHE A 365 -5.05 11.20 16.67
N GLY A 366 -4.35 10.38 15.89
CA GLY A 366 -3.11 9.73 16.35
C GLY A 366 -2.00 10.75 16.66
N PRO A 367 -1.62 11.65 15.73
CA PRO A 367 -0.69 12.73 15.98
C PRO A 367 -1.16 13.69 17.10
N LEU A 368 -2.45 14.03 17.15
CA LEU A 368 -3.02 14.86 18.22
C LEU A 368 -2.85 14.24 19.61
N LYS A 369 -3.15 12.94 19.76
CA LYS A 369 -2.99 12.23 21.04
C LYS A 369 -1.52 12.17 21.47
N ARG A 370 -0.59 12.12 20.52
CA ARG A 370 0.86 12.17 20.80
C ARG A 370 1.31 13.55 21.24
N GLU A 371 0.77 14.61 20.63
CA GLU A 371 1.04 15.98 21.08
C GLU A 371 0.58 16.21 22.53
N LEU A 372 -0.51 15.57 22.95
CA LEU A 372 -1.05 15.68 24.31
C LEU A 372 -0.39 14.76 25.34
N ALA A 373 0.47 13.82 24.92
CA ALA A 373 1.09 12.86 25.82
C ALA A 373 2.07 13.54 26.80
N GLY A 374 2.02 13.16 28.09
CA GLY A 374 2.86 13.72 29.15
C GLY A 374 2.52 15.15 29.57
N LYS A 375 1.64 15.84 28.83
CA LYS A 375 1.18 17.19 29.17
C LYS A 375 0.06 17.13 30.19
N ARG A 376 0.12 18.06 31.13
CA ARG A 376 -0.90 18.28 32.15
C ARG A 376 -1.50 19.66 31.95
N PHE A 377 -2.82 19.71 31.86
CA PHE A 377 -3.58 20.93 31.71
C PHE A 377 -4.37 21.15 33.00
N SER A 378 -4.24 22.35 33.59
CA SER A 378 -4.92 22.70 34.84
C SER A 378 -6.43 22.81 34.69
N ASP A 379 -6.92 23.05 33.48
CA ASP A 379 -8.30 23.37 33.15
C ASP A 379 -8.56 23.07 31.66
N ASP A 380 -9.86 23.05 31.29
CA ASP A 380 -10.34 22.69 29.97
C ASP A 380 -9.86 23.73 28.94
N GLU A 381 -9.80 25.01 29.32
CA GLU A 381 -9.38 26.11 28.45
C GLU A 381 -7.95 25.93 27.95
N LYS A 382 -7.00 25.59 28.83
CA LYS A 382 -5.60 25.36 28.45
C LYS A 382 -5.43 24.12 27.57
N LEU A 383 -6.17 23.05 27.84
CA LEU A 383 -6.17 21.85 26.98
C LEU A 383 -6.68 22.19 25.59
N VAL A 384 -7.82 22.88 25.51
CA VAL A 384 -8.44 23.28 24.24
C VAL A 384 -7.56 24.25 23.47
N ASP A 385 -6.97 25.25 24.13
CA ASP A 385 -6.06 26.22 23.50
C ASP A 385 -4.81 25.54 22.93
N HIS A 386 -4.27 24.56 23.66
CA HIS A 386 -3.13 23.76 23.20
C HIS A 386 -3.46 22.95 21.95
N VAL A 387 -4.58 22.22 21.96
CA VAL A 387 -5.05 21.46 20.79
C VAL A 387 -5.30 22.39 19.60
N ARG A 388 -5.92 23.55 19.84
CA ARG A 388 -6.20 24.53 18.80
C ARG A 388 -4.93 25.06 18.15
N LYS A 389 -3.91 25.41 18.95
CA LYS A 389 -2.60 25.85 18.45
C LYS A 389 -1.90 24.76 17.65
N TRP A 390 -1.95 23.51 18.11
CA TRP A 390 -1.37 22.39 17.37
C TRP A 390 -2.06 22.18 16.01
N LEU A 391 -3.39 22.16 15.99
CA LEU A 391 -4.18 22.03 14.76
C LEU A 391 -3.89 23.17 13.76
N GLN A 392 -3.62 24.39 14.24
CA GLN A 392 -3.25 25.55 13.41
C GLN A 392 -1.85 25.48 12.80
N ASN A 393 -0.94 24.70 13.41
CA ASN A 393 0.44 24.56 12.95
C ASN A 393 0.64 23.43 11.92
N LEU A 394 -0.40 22.65 11.61
CA LEU A 394 -0.34 21.63 10.57
C LEU A 394 -0.41 22.29 9.19
N ASP A 395 0.58 22.04 8.33
CA ASP A 395 0.60 22.57 6.97
C ASP A 395 -0.23 21.72 5.99
N GLY A 396 -0.51 22.28 4.80
CA GLY A 396 -1.27 21.56 3.78
C GLY A 396 -0.57 20.27 3.29
N SER A 397 0.75 20.16 3.42
CA SER A 397 1.53 18.97 3.04
C SER A 397 1.37 17.82 4.03
N PHE A 398 1.15 18.11 5.31
CA PHE A 398 0.80 17.12 6.34
C PHE A 398 -0.46 16.34 5.94
N PHE A 399 -1.40 17.01 5.26
CA PHE A 399 -2.58 16.39 4.69
C PHE A 399 -2.33 15.71 3.31
N ARG A 400 -1.13 15.86 2.69
CA ARG A 400 -0.78 15.39 1.31
C ARG A 400 0.31 14.29 1.20
N GLU A 401 1.27 14.14 2.12
CA GLU A 401 2.54 13.37 1.93
C GLU A 401 2.52 11.83 2.16
N VAL A 402 1.55 11.28 2.89
CA VAL A 402 1.55 9.90 3.45
C VAL A 402 1.59 8.75 2.42
N ILE A 403 1.58 9.02 1.12
CA ILE A 403 0.86 8.11 0.24
C ILE A 403 1.68 7.56 -0.96
N TYR A 404 2.94 7.97 -1.20
CA TYR A 404 3.72 7.62 -2.41
C TYR A 404 4.49 6.27 -2.45
N SER A 405 4.78 5.57 -1.34
CA SER A 405 5.55 4.31 -1.35
C SER A 405 4.74 3.04 -1.03
N MET A 406 3.42 3.16 -0.82
CA MET A 406 2.68 2.12 -0.10
C MET A 406 2.25 0.93 -0.97
N ALA A 407 2.20 1.01 -2.30
CA ALA A 407 1.62 -0.07 -3.13
C ALA A 407 2.43 -1.37 -3.05
N SER A 408 3.76 -1.26 -3.19
CA SER A 408 4.69 -2.39 -3.06
C SER A 408 4.80 -2.88 -1.61
N ASP A 409 4.81 -1.95 -0.63
CA ASP A 409 4.79 -2.29 0.79
C ASP A 409 3.47 -3.04 1.16
N MET A 410 2.32 -2.59 0.65
CA MET A 410 0.99 -3.17 0.90
C MET A 410 0.82 -4.55 0.27
N ILE A 411 1.28 -4.75 -0.95
CA ILE A 411 1.15 -6.06 -1.60
C ILE A 411 2.14 -7.08 -1.01
N ALA A 412 3.34 -6.64 -0.61
CA ALA A 412 4.28 -7.49 0.11
C ALA A 412 3.73 -7.89 1.50
N ASP A 413 3.15 -6.94 2.23
CA ASP A 413 2.43 -7.21 3.48
C ASP A 413 1.21 -8.12 3.26
N PHE A 414 0.45 -7.92 2.19
CA PHE A 414 -0.72 -8.76 1.84
C PHE A 414 -0.32 -10.22 1.65
N LYS A 415 0.76 -10.48 0.89
CA LYS A 415 1.25 -11.86 0.69
C LYS A 415 1.52 -12.51 2.05
N THR A 416 2.29 -11.84 2.92
CA THR A 416 2.61 -12.34 4.27
C THR A 416 1.37 -12.52 5.16
N ALA A 417 0.49 -11.53 5.23
CA ALA A 417 -0.71 -11.57 6.05
C ALA A 417 -1.69 -12.67 5.59
N SER A 418 -1.80 -12.90 4.28
CA SER A 418 -2.65 -13.94 3.72
C SER A 418 -2.17 -15.34 4.10
N PHE A 419 -0.86 -15.59 4.08
CA PHE A 419 -0.30 -16.87 4.58
C PHE A 419 -0.79 -17.16 6.00
N VAL A 420 -0.60 -16.21 6.92
CA VAL A 420 -1.00 -16.38 8.33
C VAL A 420 -2.51 -16.56 8.47
N TYR A 421 -3.31 -15.78 7.72
CA TYR A 421 -4.76 -15.87 7.77
C TYR A 421 -5.28 -17.24 7.33
N PHE A 422 -4.86 -17.72 6.15
CA PHE A 422 -5.31 -19.00 5.60
C PHE A 422 -4.79 -20.18 6.43
N GLN A 423 -3.54 -20.13 6.90
CA GLN A 423 -2.97 -21.18 7.75
C GLN A 423 -3.78 -21.36 9.05
N ARG A 424 -4.22 -20.27 9.68
CA ARG A 424 -5.11 -20.32 10.88
C ARG A 424 -6.47 -20.97 10.60
N LYS A 425 -6.87 -21.10 9.35
CA LYS A 425 -8.11 -21.74 8.91
C LYS A 425 -7.89 -23.17 8.41
N GLY A 426 -6.69 -23.73 8.54
CA GLY A 426 -6.34 -25.04 7.97
C GLY A 426 -6.26 -25.00 6.45
N LEU A 427 -5.95 -23.85 5.87
CA LEU A 427 -5.82 -23.64 4.43
C LEU A 427 -4.41 -23.16 4.07
N HIS A 428 -3.97 -23.46 2.85
CA HIS A 428 -2.73 -22.94 2.28
C HIS A 428 -3.04 -22.02 1.11
N ILE A 429 -2.37 -20.88 1.06
CA ILE A 429 -2.37 -19.97 -0.08
C ILE A 429 -1.09 -20.16 -0.89
N GLU A 430 -1.20 -20.16 -2.21
CA GLU A 430 -0.08 -20.40 -3.13
C GLU A 430 -0.03 -19.31 -4.20
N PHE A 431 1.10 -18.59 -4.25
CA PHE A 431 1.36 -17.58 -5.28
C PHE A 431 2.15 -18.15 -6.48
N MET A 432 2.20 -19.47 -6.62
CA MET A 432 2.79 -20.15 -7.76
C MET A 432 2.02 -19.81 -9.05
N THR A 433 2.73 -19.78 -10.17
CA THR A 433 2.14 -19.47 -11.47
C THR A 433 1.29 -20.64 -11.97
N CYS A 434 1.85 -21.84 -11.98
CA CYS A 434 1.12 -23.07 -12.23
C CYS A 434 0.82 -23.74 -10.89
N VAL A 435 -0.45 -23.73 -10.50
CA VAL A 435 -0.94 -24.36 -9.25
C VAL A 435 -1.41 -25.80 -9.54
N GLU A 436 -2.06 -26.03 -10.67
CA GLU A 436 -2.43 -27.38 -11.14
C GLU A 436 -2.10 -27.56 -12.62
N PRO A 437 -1.79 -28.79 -13.08
CA PRO A 437 -1.43 -29.03 -14.48
C PRO A 437 -2.47 -28.45 -15.45
N ASN A 438 -3.75 -28.68 -15.14
CA ASN A 438 -4.90 -28.30 -15.97
C ASN A 438 -5.60 -26.98 -15.56
N ALA A 439 -5.04 -26.22 -14.61
CA ALA A 439 -5.59 -24.90 -14.25
C ALA A 439 -5.04 -23.78 -15.17
N GLN A 440 -5.68 -22.61 -15.17
CA GLN A 440 -5.04 -21.41 -15.74
C GLN A 440 -3.81 -21.04 -14.91
N ARG A 441 -2.97 -20.18 -15.49
CA ARG A 441 -1.72 -19.74 -14.89
C ARG A 441 -1.94 -18.41 -14.18
N CYS A 442 -1.62 -18.36 -12.89
CA CYS A 442 -1.75 -17.16 -12.07
C CYS A 442 -0.82 -16.05 -12.56
N GLY A 443 -1.38 -14.91 -12.91
CA GLY A 443 -0.66 -13.68 -13.23
C GLY A 443 -0.53 -12.73 -12.04
N PHE A 444 0.29 -11.69 -12.24
CA PHE A 444 0.40 -10.55 -11.33
C PHE A 444 0.46 -9.25 -12.15
N HIS A 445 -0.68 -8.78 -12.64
CA HIS A 445 -0.68 -7.63 -13.54
C HIS A 445 -0.26 -6.37 -12.78
N PHE A 446 0.69 -5.62 -13.34
CA PHE A 446 1.13 -4.35 -12.81
C PHE A 446 0.61 -3.23 -13.71
N ASN A 447 -0.44 -2.54 -13.27
CA ASN A 447 -1.00 -1.42 -14.02
C ASN A 447 -0.28 -0.14 -13.60
N MET A 448 0.02 0.73 -14.56
CA MET A 448 0.65 2.02 -14.28
C MET A 448 0.14 3.17 -15.16
N SER A 449 0.15 4.37 -14.62
CA SER A 449 0.04 5.64 -15.36
C SER A 449 1.01 6.65 -14.78
N ILE A 450 1.48 7.60 -15.59
CA ILE A 450 2.48 8.60 -15.18
C ILE A 450 1.85 9.99 -15.21
N TRP A 451 2.20 10.82 -14.24
CA TRP A 451 1.46 12.04 -13.91
C TRP A 451 2.40 13.20 -13.63
N ASP A 452 2.17 14.35 -14.24
CA ASP A 452 2.95 15.55 -13.91
C ASP A 452 2.46 16.24 -12.62
N SER A 453 3.14 17.33 -12.25
CA SER A 453 2.80 18.15 -11.08
C SER A 453 1.47 18.88 -11.18
N GLU A 454 0.98 19.09 -12.41
CA GLU A 454 -0.33 19.69 -12.69
C GLU A 454 -1.45 18.65 -12.65
N GLY A 455 -1.09 17.37 -12.58
CA GLY A 455 -2.06 16.29 -12.50
C GLY A 455 -2.54 15.71 -13.81
N ARG A 456 -1.83 16.00 -14.90
CA ARG A 456 -2.13 15.47 -16.22
C ARG A 456 -1.45 14.12 -16.39
N ASN A 457 -2.17 13.20 -17.01
CA ASN A 457 -1.62 11.91 -17.37
C ASN A 457 -0.69 12.10 -18.57
N VAL A 458 0.62 11.97 -18.36
CA VAL A 458 1.60 12.25 -19.43
C VAL A 458 1.62 11.18 -20.50
N PHE A 459 0.89 10.07 -20.36
CA PHE A 459 0.70 9.09 -21.44
C PHE A 459 -0.38 9.48 -22.44
N VAL A 460 -1.25 10.44 -22.14
CA VAL A 460 -2.43 10.71 -22.96
C VAL A 460 -2.11 11.70 -24.08
N ASP A 461 -2.41 11.30 -25.31
CA ASP A 461 -2.54 12.16 -26.48
C ASP A 461 -3.82 11.77 -27.25
N PRO A 462 -4.88 12.61 -27.21
CA PRO A 462 -6.14 12.30 -27.88
C PRO A 462 -6.04 12.17 -29.40
N ASP A 463 -5.01 12.72 -30.04
CA ASP A 463 -4.88 12.76 -31.50
C ASP A 463 -4.12 11.53 -32.05
N ASP A 464 -3.33 10.85 -31.21
CA ASP A 464 -2.67 9.60 -31.56
C ASP A 464 -3.68 8.44 -31.75
N PRO A 465 -3.48 7.54 -32.74
CA PRO A 465 -4.35 6.37 -32.93
C PRO A 465 -4.42 5.42 -31.73
N ALA A 466 -3.31 5.20 -31.03
CA ALA A 466 -3.24 4.42 -29.79
C ALA A 466 -3.54 5.27 -28.54
N LYS A 467 -3.86 6.55 -28.76
CA LYS A 467 -4.06 7.59 -27.75
C LYS A 467 -2.82 7.90 -26.90
N LEU A 468 -1.65 7.41 -27.32
CA LEU A 468 -0.40 7.57 -26.57
C LEU A 468 0.35 8.82 -26.99
N SER A 469 0.80 9.61 -26.01
CA SER A 469 1.72 10.72 -26.23
C SER A 469 3.11 10.25 -26.66
N GLU A 470 3.94 11.17 -27.16
CA GLU A 470 5.37 10.89 -27.45
C GLU A 470 6.08 10.29 -26.21
N PHE A 471 5.80 10.83 -25.01
CA PHE A 471 6.32 10.29 -23.76
C PHE A 471 5.84 8.84 -23.53
N GLY A 472 4.54 8.57 -23.73
CA GLY A 472 3.95 7.24 -23.60
C GLY A 472 4.50 6.23 -24.60
N HIS A 473 4.71 6.64 -25.85
CA HIS A 473 5.34 5.83 -26.90
C HIS A 473 6.75 5.42 -26.50
N HIS A 474 7.58 6.37 -26.09
CA HIS A 474 8.95 6.10 -25.69
C HIS A 474 9.03 5.26 -24.41
N TRP A 475 8.21 5.56 -23.41
CA TRP A 475 8.13 4.77 -22.17
C TRP A 475 7.80 3.31 -22.46
N LEU A 476 6.76 3.08 -23.26
CA LEU A 476 6.34 1.74 -23.66
C LEU A 476 7.40 1.04 -24.54
N ALA A 477 8.10 1.78 -25.40
CA ALA A 477 9.19 1.25 -26.21
C ALA A 477 10.35 0.75 -25.34
N GLY A 478 10.71 1.48 -24.27
CA GLY A 478 11.67 1.02 -23.28
C GLY A 478 11.24 -0.28 -22.58
N MET A 479 9.97 -0.37 -22.17
CA MET A 479 9.43 -1.60 -21.58
C MET A 479 9.49 -2.79 -22.55
N VAL A 480 9.18 -2.58 -23.84
CA VAL A 480 9.32 -3.60 -24.89
C VAL A 480 10.79 -3.99 -25.10
N GLU A 481 11.69 -3.01 -25.16
CA GLU A 481 13.13 -3.23 -25.37
C GLU A 481 13.74 -4.14 -24.30
N HIS A 482 13.44 -3.84 -23.03
CA HIS A 482 14.02 -4.51 -21.86
C HIS A 482 13.20 -5.71 -21.38
N SER A 483 12.14 -6.09 -22.08
CA SER A 483 11.24 -7.19 -21.70
C SER A 483 11.95 -8.51 -21.37
N PRO A 484 12.97 -8.97 -22.13
CA PRO A 484 13.68 -10.21 -21.80
C PRO A 484 14.37 -10.17 -20.42
N ALA A 485 14.99 -9.04 -20.05
CA ALA A 485 15.62 -8.86 -18.75
C ALA A 485 14.58 -8.65 -17.63
N MET A 486 13.54 -7.85 -17.89
CA MET A 486 12.42 -7.64 -16.97
C MET A 486 11.74 -8.97 -16.60
N LEU A 487 11.62 -9.89 -17.56
CA LEU A 487 10.97 -11.19 -17.34
C LEU A 487 11.67 -12.01 -16.25
N ALA A 488 13.00 -11.94 -16.14
CA ALA A 488 13.74 -12.62 -15.08
C ALA A 488 13.31 -12.14 -13.69
N LEU A 489 13.07 -10.84 -13.54
CA LEU A 489 12.71 -10.20 -12.28
C LEU A 489 11.21 -10.34 -11.98
N SER A 490 10.37 -10.32 -13.02
CA SER A 490 8.92 -10.33 -12.92
C SER A 490 8.33 -11.74 -12.87
N SER A 491 8.98 -12.73 -13.47
CA SER A 491 8.58 -14.15 -13.48
C SER A 491 9.75 -15.01 -12.99
N PRO A 492 10.14 -14.88 -11.70
CA PRO A 492 11.48 -15.25 -11.27
C PRO A 492 11.62 -16.72 -10.92
N THR A 493 10.70 -17.61 -11.32
CA THR A 493 10.78 -19.03 -10.97
C THR A 493 10.67 -19.94 -12.18
N ILE A 494 11.22 -21.15 -12.11
CA ILE A 494 11.07 -22.16 -13.18
C ILE A 494 9.58 -22.42 -13.47
N ASN A 495 8.77 -22.51 -12.40
CA ASN A 495 7.31 -22.65 -12.50
C ASN A 495 6.64 -21.50 -13.29
N CYS A 496 7.19 -20.28 -13.25
CA CYS A 496 6.64 -19.13 -13.98
C CYS A 496 6.65 -19.33 -15.50
N PHE A 497 7.66 -20.02 -16.04
CA PHE A 497 7.80 -20.19 -17.49
C PHE A 497 6.74 -21.13 -18.09
N ARG A 498 6.00 -21.89 -17.26
CA ARG A 498 4.78 -22.61 -17.66
C ARG A 498 3.62 -21.68 -18.06
N ARG A 499 3.76 -20.36 -17.88
CA ARG A 499 2.83 -19.31 -18.36
C ARG A 499 3.21 -18.78 -19.73
N ILE A 500 4.49 -18.80 -20.12
CA ILE A 500 4.90 -18.31 -21.44
C ILE A 500 4.37 -19.26 -22.51
N GLY A 501 3.58 -18.74 -23.45
CA GLY A 501 2.91 -19.54 -24.47
C GLY A 501 1.65 -20.28 -24.01
N PHE A 502 1.21 -20.10 -22.76
CA PHE A 502 -0.09 -20.61 -22.29
C PHE A 502 -1.23 -19.72 -22.81
N SER A 503 -2.42 -20.28 -23.02
CA SER A 503 -3.58 -19.56 -23.57
C SER A 503 -3.88 -18.28 -22.76
N GLY A 504 -3.81 -17.12 -23.42
CA GLY A 504 -4.09 -15.81 -22.80
C GLY A 504 -2.90 -15.15 -22.07
N ALA A 505 -1.73 -15.77 -22.07
CA ALA A 505 -0.51 -15.24 -21.47
C ALA A 505 0.49 -14.70 -22.52
N PRO A 506 1.39 -13.76 -22.13
CA PRO A 506 2.36 -13.18 -23.05
C PRO A 506 3.34 -14.22 -23.63
N THR A 507 3.67 -14.08 -24.90
CA THR A 507 4.66 -14.91 -25.63
C THR A 507 5.77 -14.08 -26.27
N PHE A 508 5.47 -12.83 -26.61
CA PHE A 508 6.37 -11.91 -27.32
C PHE A 508 6.54 -10.62 -26.52
N ALA A 509 7.72 -10.02 -26.62
CA ALA A 509 8.00 -8.68 -26.12
C ALA A 509 7.27 -7.67 -27.02
N ASN A 510 6.02 -7.39 -26.68
CA ASN A 510 5.14 -6.60 -27.53
C ASN A 510 4.04 -5.90 -26.74
N TRP A 511 3.31 -5.06 -27.45
CA TRP A 511 2.21 -4.31 -26.90
C TRP A 511 1.05 -4.26 -27.89
N SER A 512 -0.14 -3.94 -27.40
CA SER A 512 -1.29 -3.59 -28.21
C SER A 512 -2.34 -2.93 -27.33
N GLN A 513 -3.25 -2.19 -27.96
CA GLN A 513 -4.40 -1.63 -27.28
C GLN A 513 -5.46 -2.71 -27.06
N GLU A 514 -5.96 -2.80 -25.83
CA GLU A 514 -7.04 -3.72 -25.42
C GLU A 514 -6.81 -5.24 -25.63
N ASP A 515 -5.68 -5.68 -26.18
CA ASP A 515 -5.34 -7.10 -26.33
C ASP A 515 -4.81 -7.70 -25.01
N LYS A 516 -5.35 -8.85 -24.63
CA LYS A 516 -4.97 -9.58 -23.42
C LYS A 516 -3.79 -10.55 -23.64
N LYS A 517 -3.34 -10.76 -24.88
CA LYS A 517 -2.27 -11.71 -25.20
C LYS A 517 -0.88 -11.08 -25.28
N VAL A 518 -0.81 -9.75 -25.32
CA VAL A 518 0.45 -9.00 -25.41
C VAL A 518 1.13 -8.86 -24.05
N SER A 519 2.41 -8.51 -24.04
CA SER A 519 3.16 -8.26 -22.79
C SER A 519 2.71 -6.97 -22.11
N PHE A 520 2.42 -5.93 -22.89
CA PHE A 520 1.95 -4.65 -22.38
C PHE A 520 0.67 -4.24 -23.06
N ARG A 521 -0.39 -4.08 -22.27
CA ARG A 521 -1.69 -3.70 -22.78
C ARG A 521 -1.95 -2.24 -22.47
N VAL A 522 -2.12 -1.45 -23.52
CA VAL A 522 -2.58 -0.06 -23.39
C VAL A 522 -4.09 -0.10 -23.19
N LYS A 523 -4.55 0.48 -22.09
CA LYS A 523 -5.97 0.58 -21.78
C LYS A 523 -6.42 2.01 -21.81
N VAL A 524 -7.47 2.26 -22.59
CA VAL A 524 -8.08 3.58 -22.73
C VAL A 524 -9.39 3.56 -21.97
N GLU A 525 -9.47 4.36 -20.91
CA GLU A 525 -10.67 4.51 -20.10
C GLU A 525 -11.73 5.34 -20.83
N ALA A 526 -12.99 5.24 -20.40
CA ALA A 526 -14.11 5.95 -21.03
C ALA A 526 -13.93 7.48 -21.02
N GLU A 527 -13.15 8.01 -20.07
CA GLU A 527 -12.83 9.43 -19.93
C GLU A 527 -11.61 9.88 -20.77
N GLY A 528 -11.03 8.99 -21.58
CA GLY A 528 -9.86 9.27 -22.42
C GLY A 528 -8.51 9.13 -21.69
N ASN A 529 -8.52 8.73 -20.42
CA ASN A 529 -7.31 8.41 -19.67
C ASN A 529 -6.68 7.10 -20.11
N ILE A 530 -5.37 6.99 -19.89
CA ILE A 530 -4.59 5.81 -20.28
C ILE A 530 -3.80 5.25 -19.12
N TYR A 531 -3.80 3.94 -19.01
CA TYR A 531 -2.80 3.24 -18.23
C TYR A 531 -2.26 2.05 -19.01
N ILE A 532 -1.03 1.66 -18.68
CA ILE A 532 -0.35 0.52 -19.27
C ILE A 532 -0.41 -0.62 -18.26
N GLU A 533 -1.01 -1.74 -18.67
CA GLU A 533 -1.02 -2.99 -17.92
C GLU A 533 0.20 -3.82 -18.33
N ASN A 534 1.19 -3.93 -17.45
CA ASN A 534 2.32 -4.84 -17.58
C ASN A 534 1.90 -6.24 -17.14
N ARG A 535 1.88 -7.18 -18.09
CA ARG A 535 1.40 -8.56 -17.90
C ARG A 535 2.54 -9.57 -17.70
N LEU A 536 3.80 -9.13 -17.80
CA LEU A 536 4.98 -9.97 -17.54
C LEU A 536 5.05 -10.55 -16.11
N PRO A 537 4.61 -9.86 -15.04
CA PRO A 537 4.82 -10.37 -13.71
C PRO A 537 3.93 -11.54 -13.34
N SER A 538 4.46 -12.42 -12.50
CA SER A 538 3.75 -13.50 -11.84
C SER A 538 3.64 -13.25 -10.33
N SER A 539 2.71 -13.92 -9.67
CA SER A 539 2.51 -13.74 -8.23
C SER A 539 3.70 -14.21 -7.38
N ALA A 540 4.65 -14.95 -7.97
CA ALA A 540 5.89 -15.36 -7.32
C ALA A 540 6.95 -14.24 -7.28
N CYS A 541 6.71 -13.10 -7.93
CA CYS A 541 7.70 -12.04 -8.02
C CYS A 541 7.89 -11.25 -6.72
N ASN A 542 9.04 -10.60 -6.63
CA ASN A 542 9.27 -9.50 -5.71
C ASN A 542 8.65 -8.20 -6.30
N PRO A 543 7.60 -7.63 -5.67
CA PRO A 543 6.92 -6.44 -6.20
C PRO A 543 7.83 -5.21 -6.35
N TYR A 544 8.85 -5.07 -5.49
CA TYR A 544 9.80 -3.96 -5.61
C TYR A 544 10.67 -4.10 -6.87
N LEU A 545 11.06 -5.32 -7.26
CA LEU A 545 11.83 -5.56 -8.49
C LEU A 545 10.98 -5.35 -9.75
N VAL A 546 9.68 -5.65 -9.70
CA VAL A 546 8.75 -5.32 -10.80
C VAL A 546 8.63 -3.81 -10.97
N LEU A 547 8.41 -3.07 -9.88
CA LEU A 547 8.33 -1.61 -9.92
C LEU A 547 9.66 -1.02 -10.44
N ALA A 548 10.77 -1.44 -9.85
CA ALA A 548 12.10 -0.93 -10.18
C ALA A 548 12.46 -1.21 -11.66
N SER A 549 12.30 -2.46 -12.13
CA SER A 549 12.60 -2.79 -13.53
C SER A 549 11.70 -2.05 -14.52
N THR A 550 10.43 -1.84 -14.18
CA THR A 550 9.51 -1.08 -15.03
C THR A 550 9.91 0.39 -15.11
N LEU A 551 10.25 1.02 -13.98
CA LEU A 551 10.72 2.40 -13.96
C LEU A 551 12.03 2.57 -14.75
N ALA A 552 12.99 1.67 -14.56
CA ALA A 552 14.26 1.69 -15.29
C ALA A 552 14.03 1.60 -16.81
N ALA A 553 13.22 0.62 -17.25
CA ALA A 553 12.93 0.42 -18.67
C ALA A 553 12.19 1.63 -19.27
N GLY A 554 11.14 2.11 -18.61
CA GLY A 554 10.34 3.23 -19.09
C GLY A 554 11.15 4.52 -19.21
N MET A 555 11.95 4.84 -18.19
CA MET A 555 12.83 6.01 -18.22
C MET A 555 13.90 5.91 -19.32
N ASP A 556 14.50 4.75 -19.57
CA ASP A 556 15.46 4.57 -20.68
C ASP A 556 14.82 4.80 -22.03
N GLY A 557 13.61 4.27 -22.22
CA GLY A 557 12.82 4.50 -23.42
C GLY A 557 12.65 5.99 -23.74
N VAL A 558 12.28 6.79 -22.72
CA VAL A 558 12.17 8.25 -22.83
C VAL A 558 13.52 8.91 -23.10
N ARG A 559 14.58 8.57 -22.34
CA ARG A 559 15.92 9.16 -22.51
C ARG A 559 16.49 8.97 -23.91
N ARG A 560 16.36 7.74 -24.45
CA ARG A 560 16.92 7.36 -25.74
C ARG A 560 15.94 7.55 -26.89
N LYS A 561 14.73 8.03 -26.61
CA LYS A 561 13.65 8.21 -27.59
C LYS A 561 13.42 6.94 -28.42
N LEU A 562 13.32 5.80 -27.75
CA LEU A 562 13.18 4.52 -28.43
C LEU A 562 11.90 4.47 -29.26
N CYS A 563 11.99 3.90 -30.47
CA CYS A 563 10.85 3.76 -31.35
C CYS A 563 10.00 2.56 -30.91
N LEU A 564 8.72 2.80 -30.66
CA LEU A 564 7.77 1.76 -30.31
C LEU A 564 7.48 0.89 -31.55
N PRO A 565 7.66 -0.45 -31.48
CA PRO A 565 7.32 -1.31 -32.61
C PRO A 565 5.82 -1.29 -32.91
N PRO A 566 5.37 -1.76 -34.09
CA PRO A 566 3.95 -1.84 -34.41
C PRO A 566 3.15 -2.65 -33.36
N PRO A 567 1.87 -2.30 -33.10
CA PRO A 567 1.02 -3.06 -32.19
C PRO A 567 0.92 -4.53 -32.62
N GLY A 568 1.05 -5.44 -31.66
CA GLY A 568 0.96 -6.87 -31.88
C GLY A 568 2.18 -7.49 -32.57
N ASP A 569 3.30 -6.76 -32.69
CA ASP A 569 4.53 -7.30 -33.28
C ASP A 569 4.95 -8.61 -32.57
N VAL A 570 5.35 -9.60 -33.36
CA VAL A 570 5.77 -10.94 -32.90
C VAL A 570 7.24 -11.22 -33.26
N SER A 571 7.98 -10.21 -33.72
CA SER A 571 9.40 -10.32 -34.11
C SER A 571 10.31 -10.74 -32.96
N ARG A 572 9.96 -10.37 -31.71
CA ARG A 572 10.78 -10.60 -30.52
C ARG A 572 10.08 -11.53 -29.54
N ARG A 573 10.54 -12.78 -29.49
CA ARG A 573 10.05 -13.78 -28.54
C ARG A 573 10.60 -13.52 -27.14
N LEU A 574 9.78 -13.73 -26.11
CA LEU A 574 10.24 -13.73 -24.73
C LEU A 574 11.08 -14.99 -24.44
N PRO A 575 12.02 -14.92 -23.47
CA PRO A 575 12.69 -16.11 -22.94
C PRO A 575 11.68 -17.20 -22.53
N VAL A 576 11.98 -18.46 -22.84
CA VAL A 576 11.08 -19.60 -22.58
C VAL A 576 11.47 -20.42 -21.35
N CYS A 577 12.61 -20.10 -20.73
CA CYS A 577 13.02 -20.65 -19.45
C CYS A 577 13.75 -19.59 -18.59
N LEU A 578 13.92 -19.91 -17.30
CA LEU A 578 14.55 -19.00 -16.34
C LEU A 578 16.01 -18.71 -16.70
N GLU A 579 16.73 -19.69 -17.25
CA GLU A 579 18.12 -19.54 -17.67
C GLU A 579 18.30 -18.50 -18.76
N GLU A 580 17.46 -18.55 -19.80
CA GLU A 580 17.47 -17.55 -20.88
C GLU A 580 17.14 -16.16 -20.35
N ALA A 581 16.17 -16.06 -19.43
CA ALA A 581 15.82 -14.79 -18.82
C ALA A 581 16.97 -14.22 -17.96
N LEU A 582 17.66 -15.07 -17.20
CA LEU A 582 18.85 -14.66 -16.44
C LEU A 582 20.02 -14.25 -17.35
N GLN A 583 20.20 -14.90 -18.50
CA GLN A 583 21.18 -14.47 -19.50
C GLN A 583 20.82 -13.11 -20.09
N ALA A 584 19.54 -12.88 -20.39
CA ALA A 584 19.06 -11.59 -20.85
C ALA A 584 19.26 -10.49 -19.81
N LEU A 585 18.98 -10.76 -18.53
CA LEU A 585 19.24 -9.84 -17.42
C LEU A 585 20.74 -9.52 -17.27
N ASP A 586 21.62 -10.50 -17.44
CA ASP A 586 23.07 -10.30 -17.39
C ASP A 586 23.58 -9.44 -18.55
N ALA A 587 23.01 -9.62 -19.74
CA ALA A 587 23.36 -8.86 -20.94
C ALA A 587 22.84 -7.40 -20.89
N ASP A 588 21.79 -7.14 -20.10
CA ASP A 588 21.15 -5.83 -20.02
C ASP A 588 21.89 -4.87 -19.06
N THR A 589 22.79 -4.07 -19.63
CA THR A 589 23.60 -3.09 -18.89
C THR A 589 22.77 -1.99 -18.21
N LEU A 590 21.61 -1.62 -18.76
CA LEU A 590 20.70 -0.67 -18.15
C LEU A 590 20.12 -1.25 -16.87
N MET A 591 19.59 -2.47 -16.92
CA MET A 591 18.97 -3.10 -15.74
C MET A 591 19.98 -3.29 -14.62
N LYS A 592 21.20 -3.74 -14.95
CA LYS A 592 22.28 -3.90 -13.97
C LYS A 592 22.68 -2.60 -13.29
N SER A 593 22.85 -1.53 -14.05
CA SER A 593 23.20 -0.23 -13.49
C SER A 593 22.06 0.40 -12.69
N SER A 594 20.83 0.38 -13.23
CA SER A 594 19.64 1.02 -12.64
C SER A 594 19.16 0.36 -11.35
N LEU A 595 19.16 -0.97 -11.30
CA LEU A 595 18.76 -1.73 -10.11
C LEU A 595 19.87 -1.82 -9.05
N ARG A 596 21.05 -1.28 -9.37
CA ARG A 596 22.33 -1.46 -8.68
C ARG A 596 22.87 -2.87 -8.86
N GLU A 597 24.13 -2.95 -9.28
CA GLU A 597 24.83 -4.20 -9.61
C GLU A 597 24.70 -5.26 -8.50
N GLY A 598 24.78 -4.85 -7.23
CA GLY A 598 24.65 -5.76 -6.09
C GLY A 598 23.28 -6.46 -5.98
N VAL A 599 22.18 -5.82 -6.40
CA VAL A 599 20.84 -6.44 -6.40
C VAL A 599 20.76 -7.51 -7.47
N VAL A 600 21.24 -7.21 -8.69
CA VAL A 600 21.19 -8.15 -9.81
C VAL A 600 22.11 -9.34 -9.55
N GLN A 601 23.33 -9.13 -9.06
CA GLN A 601 24.25 -10.21 -8.71
C GLN A 601 23.66 -11.15 -7.65
N MET A 602 23.08 -10.59 -6.59
CA MET A 602 22.39 -11.36 -5.55
C MET A 602 21.22 -12.16 -6.13
N PHE A 603 20.39 -11.54 -6.96
CA PHE A 603 19.25 -12.20 -7.61
C PHE A 603 19.71 -13.37 -8.49
N MET A 604 20.68 -13.14 -9.37
CA MET A 604 21.20 -14.16 -10.27
C MET A 604 21.85 -15.31 -9.50
N TYR A 605 22.60 -15.01 -8.44
CA TYR A 605 23.20 -16.02 -7.59
C TYR A 605 22.14 -16.94 -6.97
N THR A 606 21.13 -16.37 -6.31
CA THR A 606 20.13 -17.19 -5.61
C THR A 606 19.33 -18.06 -6.58
N LYS A 607 19.02 -17.54 -7.78
CA LYS A 607 18.29 -18.28 -8.81
C LYS A 607 19.11 -19.40 -9.44
N ARG A 608 20.38 -19.16 -9.74
CA ARG A 608 21.26 -20.21 -10.28
C ARG A 608 21.47 -21.32 -9.24
N THR A 609 21.87 -20.95 -8.02
CA THR A 609 22.34 -21.90 -7.01
C THR A 609 21.23 -22.66 -6.30
N PHE A 610 20.13 -22.00 -5.90
CA PHE A 610 19.11 -22.67 -5.08
C PHE A 610 17.93 -23.17 -5.89
N GLU A 611 17.69 -22.60 -7.07
CA GLU A 611 16.49 -22.94 -7.84
C GLU A 611 16.84 -23.76 -9.07
N ILE A 612 17.69 -23.25 -9.96
CA ILE A 612 18.07 -23.97 -11.18
C ILE A 612 18.83 -25.24 -10.85
N ASP A 613 19.91 -25.15 -10.06
CA ASP A 613 20.74 -26.31 -9.75
C ASP A 613 19.96 -27.39 -8.97
N GLU A 614 19.04 -27.00 -8.08
CA GLU A 614 18.22 -27.94 -7.30
C GLU A 614 17.13 -28.58 -8.17
N LEU A 615 16.34 -27.78 -8.91
CA LEU A 615 15.20 -28.29 -9.67
C LEU A 615 15.61 -29.01 -10.96
N LYS A 616 16.80 -28.75 -11.51
CA LYS A 616 17.36 -29.52 -12.64
C LYS A 616 17.56 -30.99 -12.31
N THR A 617 17.72 -31.35 -11.04
CA THR A 617 17.82 -32.76 -10.63
C THR A 617 16.54 -33.55 -10.90
N PHE A 618 15.42 -32.87 -11.16
CA PHE A 618 14.11 -33.47 -11.43
C PHE A 618 13.76 -33.59 -12.93
N HIS A 619 14.73 -33.39 -13.84
CA HIS A 619 14.50 -33.43 -15.29
C HIS A 619 14.08 -34.81 -15.83
N GLU A 620 14.18 -35.89 -15.06
CA GLU A 620 13.69 -37.21 -15.48
C GLU A 620 12.22 -37.46 -15.08
N LEU A 621 11.67 -36.64 -14.16
CA LEU A 621 10.30 -36.77 -13.69
C LEU A 621 9.29 -36.31 -14.75
N SER A 622 8.07 -36.86 -14.68
CA SER A 622 6.93 -36.36 -15.46
C SER A 622 6.54 -34.94 -15.04
N ASP A 623 5.78 -34.23 -15.89
CA ASP A 623 5.37 -32.85 -15.58
C ASP A 623 4.54 -32.72 -14.30
N GLU A 624 3.70 -33.71 -13.99
CA GLU A 624 2.89 -33.74 -12.76
C GLU A 624 3.77 -33.95 -11.52
N GLU A 625 4.74 -34.86 -11.59
CA GLU A 625 5.68 -35.13 -10.51
C GLU A 625 6.63 -33.93 -10.28
N ARG A 626 7.11 -33.30 -11.36
CA ARG A 626 7.87 -32.04 -11.26
C ARG A 626 7.05 -30.96 -10.60
N LEU A 627 5.79 -30.79 -10.99
CA LEU A 627 4.92 -29.78 -10.38
C LEU A 627 4.71 -30.06 -8.89
N LEU A 628 4.60 -31.32 -8.46
CA LEU A 628 4.52 -31.67 -7.05
C LEU A 628 5.81 -31.32 -6.29
N LYS A 629 6.98 -31.59 -6.89
CA LYS A 629 8.28 -31.19 -6.33
C LYS A 629 8.45 -29.68 -6.27
N GLU A 630 7.98 -28.96 -7.29
CA GLU A 630 7.92 -27.50 -7.31
C GLU A 630 7.00 -26.98 -6.19
N LYS A 631 5.83 -27.58 -5.96
CA LYS A 631 4.95 -27.23 -4.84
C LYS A 631 5.68 -27.43 -3.51
N GLU A 632 6.30 -28.57 -3.28
CA GLU A 632 7.14 -28.81 -2.09
C GLU A 632 8.30 -27.80 -1.98
N TYR A 633 8.83 -27.32 -3.11
CA TYR A 633 9.93 -26.37 -3.16
C TYR A 633 9.51 -24.94 -2.81
N TYR A 634 8.45 -24.43 -3.44
CA TYR A 634 7.97 -23.06 -3.19
C TYR A 634 7.02 -22.95 -1.99
N TYR A 635 6.60 -24.09 -1.42
CA TYR A 635 5.84 -24.11 -0.20
C TYR A 635 6.67 -23.60 0.98
N PHE A 636 6.11 -22.64 1.68
CA PHE A 636 6.69 -22.00 2.86
C PHE A 636 5.99 -22.53 4.11
N PRO A 637 6.57 -23.51 4.84
CA PRO A 637 6.09 -23.81 6.18
C PRO A 637 6.53 -22.66 7.10
N PHE A 638 5.59 -21.79 7.48
CA PHE A 638 5.80 -20.86 8.60
C PHE A 638 5.64 -21.56 9.93
#